data_AF-A0A402DU55-F1
#
_entry.id   AF-A0A402DU55-F1
#
_cell.length_a   1.000
_cell.length_b   1.000
_cell.length_c   1.000
_cell.angle_alpha   90.00
_cell.angle_beta   90.00
_cell.angle_gamma   90.00
#
_symmetry.space_group_name_H-M   'P 1'
#
loop_
_entity.id
_entity.type
_entity.pdbx_description
1 polymer ?
#
loop_
_entity_poly.entity_id
_entity_poly.type
_entity_poly.pdbx_seq_one_letter_code
_entity_poly.pdbx_strand_id
1 'polypeptide(L)'
;MLSSVVAAATSAVLLAVPAVVPTVAGALPRAAGEPLSVQELDLTAVDTAALGDLPAVAPEPTEGAGDLAPLSAADATAERRVAPEAEGETAPDDAPVAEPAPDEAPAPDVLTAPLDTSPFSVLGVTWDEGPDDVVVRYRVRTDGTWSDWEAVAAADVQPDASSREASDGRGATDPIVALDADGVQLWAQSDTGDVTGLKAVLVDPGTQAADATVSAIPVPGQPAIVSRAGWGADESLRTCEPDYSSQMVAAAVHHTASTNSYSAADVPGLIRGFYAYHTRPEADGGRGWCDIGYNFLVDKFGRVFEGRAGGITSTVVGVHTGGFNSRTIGISAIGDYGTVAVPDVLTEAIASLIAWKFSIHGISAGVDVTMISGGGASKWPEGTAVTFSTIYGHRDAQLTSCPGQNLYNLLPYLRARVAELANPAVGVSPYGEWDSVTTTGSSLTVSGWAFDPETVVPITVEVRVDGALTSVLADRPRPDVAAAYPALGPNHGFTATIPHGPGSPVVCLAAVNVGNGTTVSLGCRRVTIRNAAPIGAVDSVTTSATGVTVSGWTLDPDTSASNEVHIYVDGVGVSLVASLNRPDVAAVYGRGAAHGFTHTRTLAAGEHSVCVYSIDTAGGSPTLLTCQSFTVGTPPPVVARTAPYGVIDAATATNTAITVTGWALDPDTHNPIDVHVYVDGRGVSLRADGNRPDVDQAFRKGAAHGWSYALDARPGPHDVCVHAINDGPGDNTLIGCRTVVVPDSAPIGVVDSMSASGGTLTVTGWALDPDTWASNQVHVYVDGVGYGLVADGERPDVAAVYGRGSKHGYTLRAPIGPGAHGVCVFSINTAAGDNTLVECRTVVLTDALPIGVVDSATTSPGTLTLTGWALDPDTSSPVDVHVYVDGVGVALTASTSRPDVGAVYGRGDQHGFTHARRLGAGPHSWCIHAIGAAGGGNTLVGCGSVVVP
;
A
#
# COMPACT_ATOMS: atom_id res chain seq x y z
N MET A 1 2.01 -61.69 46.12
CA MET A 1 2.73 -62.87 45.62
C MET A 1 1.77 -63.68 44.75
N LEU A 2 2.09 -63.79 43.44
CA LEU A 2 1.86 -64.90 42.48
C LEU A 2 0.45 -65.56 42.43
N SER A 3 -0.22 -65.80 41.29
CA SER A 3 0.23 -66.06 39.91
C SER A 3 -0.92 -65.91 38.90
N SER A 4 -0.51 -65.73 37.65
CA SER A 4 -1.23 -65.50 36.39
C SER A 4 -2.25 -66.57 35.97
N VAL A 5 -3.28 -66.15 35.22
CA VAL A 5 -3.90 -66.94 34.12
C VAL A 5 -4.29 -66.01 32.98
N VAL A 6 -3.76 -66.32 31.79
CA VAL A 6 -4.14 -65.79 30.47
C VAL A 6 -5.20 -66.73 29.89
N ALA A 7 -6.29 -66.22 29.30
CA ALA A 7 -6.88 -66.76 28.05
C ALA A 7 -8.09 -65.96 27.57
N ALA A 8 -7.97 -65.47 26.33
CA ALA A 8 -8.97 -65.39 25.26
C ALA A 8 -10.35 -64.76 25.56
N ALA A 9 -10.56 -63.55 25.03
CA ALA A 9 -11.89 -63.03 24.74
C ALA A 9 -12.04 -62.78 23.24
N THR A 10 -12.98 -63.52 22.68
CA THR A 10 -13.56 -63.49 21.33
C THR A 10 -14.15 -62.13 20.94
N SER A 11 -14.03 -61.84 19.65
CA SER A 11 -14.59 -60.72 18.91
C SER A 11 -16.08 -60.46 19.17
N ALA A 12 -16.43 -59.19 19.33
CA ALA A 12 -17.73 -58.64 18.94
C ALA A 12 -17.50 -57.25 18.32
N VAL A 13 -17.71 -57.18 17.01
CA VAL A 13 -17.69 -55.97 16.20
C VAL A 13 -18.95 -55.16 16.50
N LEU A 14 -18.79 -53.92 16.96
CA LEU A 14 -19.82 -52.88 16.89
C LEU A 14 -19.21 -51.69 16.14
N LEU A 15 -19.77 -51.41 14.96
CA LEU A 15 -19.46 -50.24 14.14
C LEU A 15 -19.84 -48.96 14.90
N ALA A 16 -18.83 -48.21 15.33
CA ALA A 16 -18.96 -46.79 15.65
C ALA A 16 -18.30 -46.00 14.51
N VAL A 17 -19.09 -45.21 13.78
CA VAL A 17 -18.60 -44.21 12.84
C VAL A 17 -18.15 -43.01 13.66
N PRO A 18 -16.86 -42.61 13.66
CA PRO A 18 -16.46 -41.34 14.25
C PRO A 18 -16.78 -40.23 13.25
N ALA A 19 -17.60 -39.26 13.68
CA ALA A 19 -17.63 -37.96 13.03
C ALA A 19 -16.28 -37.28 13.29
N VAL A 20 -15.44 -37.24 12.25
CA VAL A 20 -14.23 -36.42 12.23
C VAL A 20 -14.70 -34.98 12.08
N VAL A 21 -14.64 -34.23 13.18
CA VAL A 21 -14.65 -32.76 13.12
C VAL A 21 -13.26 -32.35 12.64
N PRO A 22 -13.11 -31.63 11.52
CA PRO A 22 -11.82 -31.08 11.15
C PRO A 22 -11.48 -29.98 12.14
N THR A 23 -10.54 -30.26 13.04
CA THR A 23 -9.85 -29.22 13.78
C THR A 23 -8.96 -28.48 12.78
N VAL A 24 -9.33 -27.25 12.45
CA VAL A 24 -8.42 -26.27 11.83
C VAL A 24 -7.34 -26.01 12.88
N ALA A 25 -6.19 -26.67 12.72
CA ALA A 25 -4.99 -26.32 13.47
C ALA A 25 -4.46 -25.04 12.85
N GLY A 26 -4.76 -23.90 13.45
CA GLY A 26 -3.99 -22.68 13.19
C GLY A 26 -2.53 -22.95 13.58
N ALA A 27 -1.59 -22.54 12.73
CA ALA A 27 -0.17 -22.64 13.01
C ALA A 27 0.15 -21.98 14.37
N LEU A 28 0.95 -22.66 15.19
CA LEU A 28 1.48 -22.08 16.42
C LEU A 28 2.48 -20.97 16.04
N PRO A 29 2.58 -19.87 16.81
CA PRO A 29 3.62 -18.88 16.61
C PRO A 29 5.00 -19.55 16.69
N ARG A 30 5.89 -19.13 15.78
CA ARG A 30 7.20 -19.74 15.56
C ARG A 30 8.05 -19.74 16.83
N ALA A 31 8.65 -20.88 17.16
CA ALA A 31 9.53 -20.97 18.33
C ALA A 31 10.84 -20.21 18.07
N ALA A 32 11.32 -19.44 19.04
CA ALA A 32 12.59 -18.73 18.93
C ALA A 32 13.76 -19.73 18.87
N GLY A 33 14.65 -19.58 17.88
CA GLY A 33 15.90 -20.35 17.77
C GLY A 33 15.89 -21.48 16.73
N GLU A 34 15.01 -21.42 15.73
CA GLU A 34 15.08 -22.37 14.60
C GLU A 34 16.27 -22.03 13.68
N PRO A 35 17.07 -23.03 13.26
CA PRO A 35 18.20 -22.81 12.37
C PRO A 35 17.73 -22.52 10.94
N LEU A 36 18.57 -21.81 10.17
CA LEU A 36 18.38 -21.64 8.73
C LEU A 36 18.32 -23.00 8.03
N SER A 37 17.37 -23.17 7.13
CA SER A 37 17.24 -24.38 6.32
C SER A 37 16.92 -24.04 4.86
N VAL A 38 17.29 -24.94 3.95
CA VAL A 38 17.06 -24.78 2.51
C VAL A 38 16.50 -26.07 1.95
N GLN A 39 15.39 -25.96 1.23
CA GLN A 39 14.78 -27.04 0.46
C GLN A 39 14.94 -26.74 -1.04
N GLU A 40 15.41 -27.73 -1.79
CA GLU A 40 15.58 -27.66 -3.24
C GLU A 40 14.53 -28.53 -3.93
N LEU A 41 13.95 -28.02 -5.01
CA LEU A 41 12.99 -28.73 -5.85
C LEU A 41 13.50 -28.75 -7.30
N ASP A 42 13.71 -29.95 -7.86
CA ASP A 42 14.04 -30.14 -9.28
C ASP A 42 12.75 -30.21 -10.12
N LEU A 43 12.60 -29.31 -11.09
CA LEU A 43 11.37 -29.10 -11.85
C LEU A 43 11.65 -29.27 -13.36
N THR A 44 11.11 -30.34 -13.96
CA THR A 44 11.49 -30.74 -15.34
C THR A 44 10.32 -31.19 -16.20
N ALA A 45 9.08 -31.12 -15.70
CA ALA A 45 7.90 -31.61 -16.39
C ALA A 45 6.70 -30.68 -16.21
N VAL A 46 5.80 -30.71 -17.20
CA VAL A 46 4.47 -30.10 -17.14
C VAL A 46 3.51 -31.10 -16.51
N ASP A 47 2.90 -30.74 -15.38
CA ASP A 47 1.76 -31.50 -14.86
C ASP A 47 0.49 -31.15 -15.65
N THR A 48 0.15 -32.03 -16.58
CA THR A 48 -1.06 -31.90 -17.42
C THR A 48 -2.37 -31.83 -16.63
N ALA A 49 -2.42 -32.35 -15.39
CA ALA A 49 -3.60 -32.25 -14.55
C ALA A 49 -3.74 -30.86 -13.91
N ALA A 50 -2.63 -30.13 -13.75
CA ALA A 50 -2.59 -28.78 -13.21
C ALA A 50 -2.85 -27.69 -14.26
N LEU A 51 -2.96 -28.03 -15.55
CA LEU A 51 -3.28 -27.08 -16.62
C LEU A 51 -4.62 -26.35 -16.38
N GLY A 52 -5.56 -27.01 -15.68
CA GLY A 52 -6.84 -26.40 -15.29
C GLY A 52 -6.74 -25.37 -14.16
N ASP A 53 -5.61 -25.31 -13.45
CA ASP A 53 -5.34 -24.33 -12.37
C ASP A 53 -4.72 -23.03 -12.88
N LEU A 54 -4.32 -23.00 -14.16
CA LEU A 54 -3.77 -21.81 -14.81
C LEU A 54 -4.86 -20.75 -14.97
N PRO A 55 -4.54 -19.47 -14.70
CA PRO A 55 -5.47 -18.37 -14.95
C PRO A 55 -5.70 -18.23 -16.46
N ALA A 56 -6.90 -17.76 -16.83
CA ALA A 56 -7.26 -17.55 -18.23
C ALA A 56 -6.39 -16.49 -18.92
N VAL A 57 -5.81 -15.56 -18.14
CA VAL A 57 -4.82 -14.59 -18.57
C VAL A 57 -3.63 -14.75 -17.64
N ALA A 58 -2.45 -14.98 -18.21
CA ALA A 58 -1.22 -15.11 -17.43
C ALA A 58 -0.89 -13.75 -16.79
N PRO A 59 -0.58 -13.68 -15.48
CA PRO A 59 -0.13 -12.44 -14.86
C PRO A 59 1.20 -12.03 -15.48
N GLU A 60 1.31 -10.81 -15.97
CA GLU A 60 2.61 -10.30 -16.41
C GLU A 60 3.44 -9.87 -15.20
N PRO A 61 4.79 -9.93 -15.28
CA PRO A 61 5.63 -9.30 -14.29
C PRO A 61 5.13 -7.87 -14.06
N THR A 62 5.04 -7.44 -12.81
CA THR A 62 4.61 -6.08 -12.46
C THR A 62 5.58 -4.99 -12.95
N GLU A 63 6.61 -5.39 -13.71
CA GLU A 63 7.65 -4.56 -14.27
C GLU A 63 7.55 -4.54 -15.79
N GLY A 64 7.19 -3.36 -16.33
CA GLY A 64 6.99 -3.17 -17.75
C GLY A 64 8.27 -3.44 -18.56
N ALA A 65 8.20 -4.43 -19.45
CA ALA A 65 8.94 -4.41 -20.70
C ALA A 65 8.48 -3.17 -21.50
N GLY A 66 9.07 -2.02 -21.17
CA GLY A 66 8.99 -0.85 -22.03
C GLY A 66 9.83 -1.13 -23.27
N ASP A 67 9.21 -1.04 -24.44
CA ASP A 67 9.87 -0.89 -25.74
C ASP A 67 11.03 0.13 -25.62
N LEU A 68 12.25 -0.37 -25.47
CA LEU A 68 13.46 0.45 -25.53
C LEU A 68 14.09 0.24 -26.91
N ALA A 69 13.62 1.03 -27.88
CA ALA A 69 14.36 1.24 -29.12
C ALA A 69 15.78 1.75 -28.77
N PRO A 70 16.84 1.21 -29.40
CA PRO A 70 18.21 1.53 -29.00
C PRO A 70 18.58 2.96 -29.39
N LEU A 71 18.89 3.79 -28.40
CA LEU A 71 19.58 5.06 -28.60
C LEU A 71 21.06 4.76 -28.88
N SER A 72 21.46 4.76 -30.15
CA SER A 72 22.88 4.72 -30.52
C SER A 72 23.52 6.09 -30.26
N ALA A 73 24.68 6.05 -29.60
CA ALA A 73 25.48 7.23 -29.29
C ALA A 73 26.52 7.49 -30.38
N ALA A 74 26.75 8.81 -30.58
CA ALA A 74 27.94 9.48 -31.08
C ALA A 74 28.03 9.85 -32.57
N ASP A 75 28.05 11.16 -32.78
CA ASP A 75 28.69 11.85 -33.89
C ASP A 75 30.13 12.24 -33.46
N ALA A 76 31.17 11.68 -34.11
CA ALA A 76 32.53 12.26 -34.15
C ALA A 76 33.47 11.57 -35.17
N THR A 77 33.56 12.19 -36.36
CA THR A 77 34.73 12.34 -37.25
C THR A 77 35.35 11.17 -38.04
N ALA A 78 35.17 11.24 -39.37
CA ALA A 78 36.14 11.11 -40.49
C ALA A 78 37.03 9.85 -40.63
N GLU A 79 36.80 9.01 -41.63
CA GLU A 79 37.42 9.05 -42.97
C GLU A 79 36.99 7.83 -43.84
N ARG A 80 37.01 8.07 -45.15
CA ARG A 80 36.52 7.27 -46.28
C ARG A 80 37.38 6.04 -46.59
N ARG A 81 36.77 4.87 -46.89
CA ARG A 81 37.14 3.98 -48.02
C ARG A 81 36.10 2.91 -48.39
N VAL A 82 36.07 2.64 -49.69
CA VAL A 82 35.14 1.93 -50.58
C VAL A 82 35.26 0.39 -50.55
N ALA A 83 34.10 -0.31 -50.44
CA ALA A 83 33.53 -1.49 -51.17
C ALA A 83 34.39 -2.78 -51.43
N PRO A 84 33.85 -3.90 -52.02
CA PRO A 84 32.46 -4.25 -52.45
C PRO A 84 31.98 -5.72 -52.22
N GLU A 85 30.70 -5.99 -52.56
CA GLU A 85 30.07 -7.22 -53.17
C GLU A 85 30.08 -8.56 -52.39
N ALA A 86 29.08 -9.46 -52.41
CA ALA A 86 28.11 -9.84 -53.45
C ALA A 86 26.90 -10.65 -52.91
N GLU A 87 25.76 -10.50 -53.61
CA GLU A 87 24.76 -11.47 -54.13
C GLU A 87 24.30 -12.70 -53.32
N GLY A 88 22.97 -12.81 -53.15
CA GLY A 88 22.12 -13.87 -53.75
C GLY A 88 21.35 -14.58 -52.63
N GLU A 89 20.11 -15.04 -52.69
CA GLU A 89 19.18 -15.38 -53.76
C GLU A 89 17.76 -15.45 -53.15
N THR A 90 16.77 -15.37 -54.04
CA THR A 90 15.31 -15.36 -53.86
C THR A 90 14.70 -16.70 -53.40
N ALA A 91 13.57 -16.64 -52.67
CA ALA A 91 12.48 -17.64 -52.69
C ALA A 91 11.16 -17.01 -52.12
N PRO A 92 9.97 -17.60 -52.26
CA PRO A 92 8.84 -17.01 -52.99
C PRO A 92 7.60 -16.65 -52.13
N ASP A 93 6.61 -16.06 -52.80
CA ASP A 93 5.21 -15.86 -52.39
C ASP A 93 4.63 -17.01 -51.52
N ASP A 94 3.95 -16.64 -50.43
CA ASP A 94 2.79 -17.38 -49.93
C ASP A 94 1.70 -16.41 -49.44
N ALA A 95 0.46 -16.84 -49.67
CA ALA A 95 -0.80 -16.12 -49.58
C ALA A 95 -1.18 -15.70 -48.12
N PRO A 96 -2.25 -14.90 -47.91
CA PRO A 96 -2.48 -14.19 -46.66
C PRO A 96 -2.85 -15.16 -45.53
N VAL A 97 -2.09 -15.10 -44.43
CA VAL A 97 -2.42 -15.78 -43.17
C VAL A 97 -3.52 -14.98 -42.46
N ALA A 98 -4.56 -15.69 -42.04
CA ALA A 98 -5.68 -15.15 -41.28
C ALA A 98 -5.22 -14.52 -39.95
N GLU A 99 -5.95 -13.51 -39.47
CA GLU A 99 -5.75 -12.89 -38.15
C GLU A 99 -5.70 -13.96 -37.04
N PRO A 100 -4.76 -13.86 -36.08
CA PRO A 100 -4.71 -14.79 -34.96
C PRO A 100 -5.89 -14.54 -34.01
N ALA A 101 -6.34 -15.64 -33.41
CA ALA A 101 -7.31 -15.65 -32.31
C ALA A 101 -6.74 -14.91 -31.08
N PRO A 102 -7.54 -14.60 -30.03
CA PRO A 102 -7.01 -14.03 -28.80
C PRO A 102 -5.95 -14.98 -28.24
N ASP A 103 -4.77 -14.47 -27.91
CA ASP A 103 -3.61 -15.26 -27.47
C ASP A 103 -4.02 -16.26 -26.38
N GLU A 104 -4.04 -17.53 -26.77
CA GLU A 104 -4.07 -18.65 -25.85
C GLU A 104 -2.80 -18.54 -25.01
N ALA A 105 -2.90 -18.63 -23.67
CA ALA A 105 -1.73 -18.56 -22.81
C ALA A 105 -0.66 -19.52 -23.34
N PRO A 106 0.59 -19.07 -23.57
CA PRO A 106 1.63 -19.94 -24.09
C PRO A 106 1.77 -21.16 -23.18
N ALA A 107 1.90 -22.34 -23.79
CA ALA A 107 2.00 -23.58 -23.03
C ALA A 107 3.25 -23.48 -22.14
N PRO A 108 3.13 -23.68 -20.81
CA PRO A 108 4.29 -23.58 -19.93
C PRO A 108 5.30 -24.68 -20.27
N ASP A 109 6.59 -24.33 -20.26
CA ASP A 109 7.68 -25.30 -20.44
C ASP A 109 7.82 -26.21 -19.22
N VAL A 110 7.51 -25.66 -18.04
CA VAL A 110 7.46 -26.37 -16.76
C VAL A 110 6.23 -25.88 -16.00
N LEU A 111 5.41 -26.80 -15.48
CA LEU A 111 4.28 -26.48 -14.60
C LEU A 111 4.22 -27.51 -13.47
N THR A 112 4.27 -27.05 -12.23
CA THR A 112 4.14 -27.93 -11.07
C THR A 112 2.67 -28.16 -10.70
N ALA A 113 2.38 -29.33 -10.13
CA ALA A 113 1.23 -29.46 -9.22
C ALA A 113 1.37 -28.48 -8.05
N PRO A 114 0.29 -28.17 -7.31
CA PRO A 114 0.43 -27.56 -5.99
C PRO A 114 1.30 -28.45 -5.09
N LEU A 115 2.45 -27.94 -4.65
CA LEU A 115 3.40 -28.68 -3.83
C LEU A 115 3.27 -28.27 -2.36
N ASP A 116 3.16 -29.26 -1.48
CA ASP A 116 3.36 -29.06 -0.04
C ASP A 116 4.87 -29.00 0.26
N THR A 117 5.30 -27.98 1.01
CA THR A 117 6.72 -27.76 1.30
C THR A 117 6.96 -27.66 2.80
N SER A 118 8.23 -27.68 3.20
CA SER A 118 8.56 -27.15 4.52
C SER A 118 8.30 -25.63 4.54
N PRO A 119 8.03 -25.01 5.70
CA PRO A 119 7.90 -23.57 5.78
C PRO A 119 9.13 -22.86 5.21
N PHE A 120 8.93 -21.80 4.43
CA PHE A 120 9.99 -20.97 3.88
C PHE A 120 9.59 -19.49 3.90
N SER A 121 10.55 -18.59 3.68
CA SER A 121 10.28 -17.14 3.61
C SER A 121 10.91 -16.45 2.42
N VAL A 122 11.83 -17.13 1.72
CA VAL A 122 12.43 -16.67 0.47
C VAL A 122 12.36 -17.79 -0.56
N LEU A 123 11.93 -17.46 -1.77
CA LEU A 123 11.94 -18.33 -2.95
C LEU A 123 12.90 -17.75 -3.97
N GLY A 124 13.76 -18.58 -4.54
CA GLY A 124 14.53 -18.24 -5.74
C GLY A 124 14.40 -19.35 -6.76
N VAL A 125 14.38 -19.01 -8.05
CA VAL A 125 14.26 -19.99 -9.14
C VAL A 125 15.45 -19.84 -10.07
N THR A 126 16.04 -20.96 -10.50
CA THR A 126 17.16 -20.99 -11.46
C THR A 126 16.89 -21.96 -12.59
N TRP A 127 17.48 -21.72 -13.76
CA TRP A 127 17.40 -22.60 -14.94
C TRP A 127 18.76 -22.68 -15.63
N ASP A 128 18.91 -23.65 -16.53
CA ASP A 128 20.12 -23.77 -17.35
C ASP A 128 20.26 -22.59 -18.31
N GLU A 129 21.44 -22.42 -18.91
CA GLU A 129 21.66 -21.40 -19.94
C GLU A 129 20.61 -21.54 -21.06
N GLY A 130 19.92 -20.45 -21.35
CA GLY A 130 18.70 -20.50 -22.15
C GLY A 130 18.20 -19.10 -22.53
N PRO A 131 16.91 -18.95 -22.82
CA PRO A 131 16.34 -17.67 -23.23
C PRO A 131 16.47 -16.59 -22.14
N ASP A 132 16.64 -15.33 -22.55
CA ASP A 132 16.80 -14.18 -21.66
C ASP A 132 15.44 -13.59 -21.21
N ASP A 133 14.34 -14.00 -21.84
CA ASP A 133 12.96 -13.52 -21.60
C ASP A 133 12.14 -14.47 -20.71
N VAL A 134 12.80 -15.31 -19.92
CA VAL A 134 12.10 -16.24 -19.02
C VAL A 134 11.27 -15.49 -17.98
N VAL A 135 10.00 -15.85 -17.89
CA VAL A 135 9.08 -15.40 -16.84
C VAL A 135 8.67 -16.59 -15.98
N VAL A 136 8.95 -16.48 -14.68
CA VAL A 136 8.50 -17.44 -13.67
C VAL A 136 7.23 -16.89 -13.03
N ARG A 137 6.14 -17.65 -13.13
CA ARG A 137 4.88 -17.34 -12.47
C ARG A 137 4.68 -18.28 -11.30
N TYR A 138 4.32 -17.73 -10.15
CA TYR A 138 4.23 -18.48 -8.91
C TYR A 138 3.02 -18.06 -8.10
N ARG A 139 2.56 -18.96 -7.24
CA ARG A 139 1.72 -18.66 -6.09
C ARG A 139 2.21 -19.45 -4.90
N VAL A 140 2.02 -18.87 -3.72
CA VAL A 140 2.43 -19.50 -2.46
C VAL A 140 1.22 -19.75 -1.58
N ARG A 141 1.31 -20.74 -0.71
CA ARG A 141 0.30 -21.02 0.30
C ARG A 141 0.81 -20.59 1.66
N THR A 142 0.00 -19.85 2.39
CA THR A 142 0.24 -19.48 3.79
C THR A 142 -1.02 -19.74 4.57
N ASP A 143 -0.93 -20.42 5.72
CA ASP A 143 -2.06 -20.76 6.58
C ASP A 143 -3.24 -21.41 5.84
N GLY A 144 -2.94 -22.31 4.91
CA GLY A 144 -3.92 -23.04 4.11
C GLY A 144 -4.59 -22.22 2.99
N THR A 145 -4.19 -20.97 2.78
CA THR A 145 -4.72 -20.08 1.73
C THR A 145 -3.67 -19.85 0.65
N TRP A 146 -4.03 -20.07 -0.61
CA TRP A 146 -3.17 -19.75 -1.76
C TRP A 146 -3.27 -18.26 -2.10
N SER A 147 -2.14 -17.63 -2.41
CA SER A 147 -2.11 -16.32 -3.03
C SER A 147 -2.70 -16.36 -4.44
N ASP A 148 -3.00 -15.18 -4.98
CA ASP A 148 -3.15 -15.01 -6.42
C ASP A 148 -1.82 -15.36 -7.12
N TRP A 149 -1.91 -15.60 -8.42
CA TRP A 149 -0.73 -15.83 -9.24
C TRP A 149 0.04 -14.52 -9.46
N GLU A 150 1.33 -14.56 -9.16
CA GLU A 150 2.30 -13.49 -9.36
C GLU A 150 3.32 -13.90 -10.42
N ALA A 151 4.09 -12.94 -10.92
CA ALA A 151 5.07 -13.15 -11.97
C ALA A 151 6.38 -12.41 -11.66
N VAL A 152 7.50 -13.06 -11.90
CA VAL A 152 8.84 -12.48 -11.82
C VAL A 152 9.61 -12.76 -13.11
N ALA A 153 10.35 -11.77 -13.59
CA ALA A 153 11.22 -11.92 -14.74
C ALA A 153 12.60 -12.48 -14.31
N ALA A 154 13.45 -12.77 -15.30
CA ALA A 154 14.86 -13.07 -15.05
C ALA A 154 15.56 -11.93 -14.30
N ALA A 155 16.44 -12.30 -13.36
CA ALA A 155 17.23 -11.38 -12.56
C ALA A 155 18.12 -10.50 -13.44
N ASP A 156 18.06 -9.21 -13.18
CA ASP A 156 18.84 -8.19 -13.86
C ASP A 156 20.22 -7.95 -13.21
N VAL A 157 20.40 -8.39 -11.95
CA VAL A 157 21.65 -8.27 -11.21
C VAL A 157 22.59 -9.44 -11.46
N GLN A 158 23.80 -9.14 -11.95
CA GLN A 158 24.83 -10.12 -12.28
C GLN A 158 26.26 -9.65 -11.94
N PRO A 159 27.19 -10.61 -11.74
CA PRO A 159 28.62 -10.33 -11.60
C PRO A 159 29.20 -9.62 -12.82
N ASP A 160 30.29 -8.87 -12.61
CA ASP A 160 31.08 -8.40 -13.75
C ASP A 160 31.70 -9.63 -14.45
N ALA A 161 31.67 -9.66 -15.78
CA ALA A 161 32.14 -10.82 -16.58
C ALA A 161 33.61 -11.18 -16.31
N SER A 162 34.43 -10.22 -15.87
CA SER A 162 35.83 -10.44 -15.50
C SER A 162 36.05 -10.81 -14.03
N SER A 163 34.99 -10.89 -13.22
CA SER A 163 35.07 -11.18 -11.78
C SER A 163 35.25 -12.67 -11.50
N ARG A 164 35.72 -13.01 -10.29
CA ARG A 164 35.87 -14.42 -9.88
C ARG A 164 34.55 -15.15 -9.63
N GLU A 165 33.47 -14.39 -9.46
CA GLU A 165 32.13 -14.90 -9.16
C GLU A 165 31.20 -14.85 -10.37
N ALA A 166 31.76 -14.63 -11.58
CA ALA A 166 31.02 -14.76 -12.83
C ALA A 166 30.46 -16.19 -12.98
N SER A 167 29.18 -16.26 -13.36
CA SER A 167 28.39 -17.49 -13.45
C SER A 167 28.85 -18.42 -14.58
N ASP A 168 28.60 -19.73 -14.41
CA ASP A 168 28.77 -20.76 -15.45
C ASP A 168 27.60 -20.80 -16.46
N GLY A 169 26.70 -19.80 -16.44
CA GLY A 169 25.68 -19.58 -17.48
C GLY A 169 24.23 -19.87 -17.06
N ARG A 170 23.94 -20.12 -15.78
CA ARG A 170 22.55 -20.38 -15.33
C ARG A 170 21.74 -19.09 -15.18
N GLY A 171 20.51 -19.09 -15.70
CA GLY A 171 19.54 -18.03 -15.45
C GLY A 171 18.92 -18.15 -14.04
N ALA A 172 18.45 -17.04 -13.50
CA ALA A 172 17.92 -16.97 -12.14
C ALA A 172 16.87 -15.87 -12.00
N THR A 173 16.00 -15.95 -10.99
CA THR A 173 15.18 -14.82 -10.51
C THR A 173 15.89 -14.05 -9.41
N ASP A 174 15.44 -12.83 -9.13
CA ASP A 174 15.71 -12.22 -7.83
C ASP A 174 15.03 -13.01 -6.69
N PRO A 175 15.52 -12.89 -5.44
CA PRO A 175 14.89 -13.55 -4.31
C PRO A 175 13.49 -12.98 -4.05
N ILE A 176 12.48 -13.81 -4.19
CA ILE A 176 11.07 -13.53 -3.90
C ILE A 176 10.84 -13.69 -2.40
N VAL A 177 10.14 -12.72 -1.79
CA VAL A 177 9.74 -12.79 -0.37
C VAL A 177 8.36 -13.44 -0.24
N ALA A 178 8.30 -14.57 0.45
CA ALA A 178 7.09 -15.37 0.65
C ALA A 178 6.94 -15.76 2.14
N LEU A 179 6.62 -14.76 2.99
CA LEU A 179 6.64 -14.89 4.45
C LEU A 179 5.85 -16.11 4.95
N ASP A 180 6.55 -17.00 5.66
CA ASP A 180 6.03 -18.22 6.28
C ASP A 180 5.15 -19.09 5.35
N ALA A 181 5.48 -19.14 4.05
CA ALA A 181 4.79 -20.00 3.09
C ALA A 181 5.08 -21.49 3.33
N ASP A 182 4.07 -22.34 3.20
CA ASP A 182 4.13 -23.81 3.40
C ASP A 182 3.70 -24.61 2.16
N GLY A 183 3.54 -23.92 1.03
CA GLY A 183 3.30 -24.53 -0.26
C GLY A 183 3.67 -23.58 -1.39
N VAL A 184 4.01 -24.17 -2.54
CA VAL A 184 4.35 -23.43 -3.75
C VAL A 184 3.74 -24.11 -4.96
N GLN A 185 3.29 -23.30 -5.91
CA GLN A 185 3.01 -23.76 -7.26
C GLN A 185 3.60 -22.76 -8.22
N LEU A 186 4.27 -23.25 -9.26
CA LEU A 186 4.91 -22.38 -10.23
C LEU A 186 4.89 -22.96 -11.63
N TRP A 187 5.04 -22.08 -12.60
CA TRP A 187 5.38 -22.43 -13.96
C TRP A 187 6.37 -21.44 -14.55
N ALA A 188 7.13 -21.88 -15.54
CA ALA A 188 8.07 -21.04 -16.28
C ALA A 188 7.77 -21.15 -17.78
N GLN A 189 7.99 -20.05 -18.49
CA GLN A 189 7.81 -19.95 -19.93
C GLN A 189 8.79 -18.92 -20.49
N SER A 190 9.14 -19.04 -21.77
CA SER A 190 9.67 -17.93 -22.56
C SER A 190 9.10 -17.96 -23.98
N ASP A 191 9.11 -16.82 -24.66
CA ASP A 191 8.63 -16.72 -26.04
C ASP A 191 9.75 -17.03 -27.05
N THR A 192 11.02 -16.99 -26.62
CA THR A 192 12.18 -17.15 -27.52
C THR A 192 12.87 -18.52 -27.47
N GLY A 193 12.52 -19.39 -26.51
CA GLY A 193 13.05 -20.75 -26.43
C GLY A 193 12.57 -21.57 -25.22
N ASP A 194 13.02 -22.82 -25.16
CA ASP A 194 12.66 -23.77 -24.11
C ASP A 194 13.37 -23.44 -22.78
N VAL A 195 12.63 -23.48 -21.66
CA VAL A 195 13.20 -23.39 -20.30
C VAL A 195 13.56 -24.78 -19.77
N THR A 196 14.85 -25.06 -19.57
CA THR A 196 15.34 -26.37 -19.08
C THR A 196 16.07 -26.28 -17.74
N GLY A 197 16.10 -27.40 -17.01
CA GLY A 197 16.87 -27.50 -15.76
C GLY A 197 16.36 -26.58 -14.64
N LEU A 198 15.05 -26.31 -14.60
CA LEU A 198 14.45 -25.41 -13.62
C LEU A 198 14.59 -25.99 -12.20
N LYS A 199 15.08 -25.18 -11.26
CA LYS A 199 15.20 -25.50 -9.84
C LYS A 199 14.58 -24.40 -9.00
N ALA A 200 13.78 -24.76 -8.00
CA ALA A 200 13.31 -23.83 -6.98
C ALA A 200 14.07 -24.04 -5.66
N VAL A 201 14.58 -22.96 -5.10
CA VAL A 201 15.27 -22.91 -3.81
C VAL A 201 14.36 -22.20 -2.82
N LEU A 202 13.86 -22.96 -1.85
CA LEU A 202 13.02 -22.48 -0.76
C LEU A 202 13.89 -22.31 0.47
N VAL A 203 14.10 -21.07 0.89
CA VAL A 203 14.93 -20.73 2.04
C VAL A 203 14.06 -20.35 3.21
N ASP A 204 14.25 -21.08 4.28
CA ASP A 204 13.78 -20.71 5.60
C ASP A 204 14.92 -20.06 6.37
N PRO A 205 14.86 -18.74 6.65
CA PRO A 205 15.97 -18.02 7.25
C PRO A 205 16.18 -18.34 8.74
N GLY A 206 15.27 -19.09 9.36
CA GLY A 206 15.27 -19.37 10.79
C GLY A 206 14.99 -18.12 11.65
N THR A 207 14.84 -18.33 12.96
CA THR A 207 14.54 -17.25 13.91
C THR A 207 15.64 -17.11 14.96
N GLN A 208 16.01 -15.87 15.26
CA GLN A 208 16.94 -15.55 16.34
C GLN A 208 16.25 -14.64 17.35
N ALA A 209 16.49 -14.86 18.65
CA ALA A 209 15.89 -14.03 19.71
C ALA A 209 16.26 -12.54 19.58
N ALA A 210 17.38 -12.23 18.92
CA ALA A 210 17.83 -10.87 18.68
C ALA A 210 17.03 -10.15 17.59
N ASP A 211 16.35 -10.86 16.68
CA ASP A 211 15.71 -10.31 15.47
C ASP A 211 14.74 -9.16 15.78
N ALA A 212 13.94 -9.30 16.85
CA ALA A 212 12.98 -8.29 17.31
C ALA A 212 13.62 -7.03 17.93
N THR A 213 14.92 -7.08 18.25
CA THR A 213 15.65 -6.02 18.95
C THR A 213 16.88 -5.52 18.19
N VAL A 214 17.09 -6.01 16.95
CA VAL A 214 18.27 -5.66 16.14
C VAL A 214 18.34 -4.15 15.99
N SER A 215 19.45 -3.61 16.51
CA SER A 215 19.74 -2.18 16.50
C SER A 215 21.20 -1.99 16.11
N ALA A 216 21.44 -0.94 15.35
CA ALA A 216 22.79 -0.52 15.01
C ALA A 216 23.53 0.02 16.24
N ILE A 217 24.84 -0.18 16.30
CA ILE A 217 25.69 0.49 17.28
C ILE A 217 26.09 1.85 16.68
N PRO A 218 25.74 2.99 17.31
CA PRO A 218 26.11 4.31 16.79
C PRO A 218 27.63 4.50 16.76
N VAL A 219 28.15 4.96 15.63
CA VAL A 219 29.57 5.31 15.46
C VAL A 219 29.64 6.80 15.08
N PRO A 220 30.40 7.64 15.80
CA PRO A 220 30.48 9.08 15.49
C PRO A 220 30.89 9.33 14.02
N GLY A 221 30.11 10.15 13.33
CA GLY A 221 30.35 10.50 11.92
C GLY A 221 29.97 9.41 10.92
N GLN A 222 29.31 8.33 11.35
CA GLN A 222 28.77 7.27 10.51
C GLN A 222 27.28 7.09 10.84
N PRO A 223 26.40 6.85 9.84
CA PRO A 223 25.01 6.52 10.10
C PRO A 223 24.89 5.22 10.90
N ALA A 224 23.77 5.05 11.58
CA ALA A 224 23.49 3.84 12.34
C ALA A 224 23.33 2.66 11.34
N ILE A 225 24.33 1.75 11.32
CA ILE A 225 24.34 0.57 10.45
C ILE A 225 24.33 -0.69 11.30
N VAL A 226 23.37 -1.57 11.04
CA VAL A 226 23.32 -2.93 11.56
C VAL A 226 24.41 -3.74 10.86
N SER A 227 25.42 -4.19 11.61
CA SER A 227 26.50 -5.00 11.06
C SER A 227 26.03 -6.39 10.65
N ARG A 228 26.87 -7.10 9.88
CA ARG A 228 26.64 -8.52 9.54
C ARG A 228 26.33 -9.40 10.74
N ALA A 229 27.11 -9.26 11.81
CA ALA A 229 26.85 -9.96 13.07
C ALA A 229 25.53 -9.53 13.72
N GLY A 230 25.11 -8.27 13.53
CA GLY A 230 23.87 -7.71 14.09
C GLY A 230 22.60 -8.31 13.48
N TRP A 231 22.58 -8.59 12.17
CA TRP A 231 21.45 -9.28 11.53
C TRP A 231 21.61 -10.81 11.46
N GLY A 232 22.71 -11.34 12.01
CA GLY A 232 22.94 -12.77 12.17
C GLY A 232 23.49 -13.47 10.92
N ALA A 233 24.36 -12.80 10.17
CA ALA A 233 25.05 -13.39 9.01
C ALA A 233 25.81 -14.66 9.38
N ASP A 234 25.54 -15.74 8.66
CA ASP A 234 26.37 -16.95 8.72
C ASP A 234 27.57 -16.81 7.78
N GLU A 235 28.69 -16.32 8.32
CA GLU A 235 29.92 -16.13 7.54
C GLU A 235 30.47 -17.43 6.94
N SER A 236 30.01 -18.62 7.36
CA SER A 236 30.40 -19.88 6.72
C SER A 236 29.79 -20.07 5.33
N LEU A 237 28.71 -19.35 5.01
CA LEU A 237 28.11 -19.31 3.68
C LEU A 237 28.92 -18.46 2.68
N ARG A 238 29.94 -17.74 3.14
CA ARG A 238 30.82 -16.95 2.29
C ARG A 238 31.87 -17.85 1.65
N THR A 239 31.60 -18.29 0.43
CA THR A 239 32.38 -19.35 -0.26
C THR A 239 33.70 -18.85 -0.85
N CYS A 240 33.84 -17.53 -1.05
CA CYS A 240 35.06 -16.88 -1.52
C CYS A 240 35.20 -15.46 -0.96
N GLU A 241 36.37 -14.85 -1.13
CA GLU A 241 36.61 -13.47 -0.72
C GLU A 241 36.19 -12.51 -1.85
N PRO A 242 35.35 -11.50 -1.55
CA PRO A 242 34.95 -10.48 -2.52
C PRO A 242 36.12 -9.70 -3.13
N ASP A 243 35.88 -9.10 -4.28
CA ASP A 243 36.80 -8.13 -4.89
C ASP A 243 36.66 -6.74 -4.27
N TYR A 244 37.73 -5.95 -4.32
CA TYR A 244 37.78 -4.60 -3.75
C TYR A 244 38.31 -3.62 -4.78
N SER A 245 37.57 -2.53 -4.99
CA SER A 245 38.01 -1.43 -5.85
C SER A 245 39.04 -0.56 -5.14
N SER A 246 39.98 0.02 -5.87
CA SER A 246 40.94 0.98 -5.29
C SER A 246 40.32 2.33 -4.91
N GLN A 247 39.17 2.67 -5.51
CA GLN A 247 38.44 3.90 -5.27
C GLN A 247 36.97 3.72 -5.61
N MET A 248 36.09 4.32 -4.80
CA MET A 248 34.67 4.49 -5.10
C MET A 248 34.43 5.86 -5.75
N VAL A 249 33.51 5.94 -6.71
CA VAL A 249 33.17 7.18 -7.44
C VAL A 249 31.68 7.46 -7.59
N ALA A 250 30.82 6.46 -7.35
CA ALA A 250 29.37 6.62 -7.48
C ALA A 250 28.58 5.68 -6.55
N ALA A 251 27.28 5.93 -6.41
CA ALA A 251 26.31 5.09 -5.74
C ALA A 251 25.17 4.70 -6.69
N ALA A 252 24.86 3.41 -6.74
CA ALA A 252 23.72 2.86 -7.45
C ALA A 252 22.58 2.59 -6.46
N VAL A 253 21.39 3.14 -6.74
CA VAL A 253 20.18 2.92 -5.93
C VAL A 253 19.35 1.81 -6.57
N HIS A 254 18.95 0.86 -5.73
CA HIS A 254 18.22 -0.35 -6.06
C HIS A 254 16.96 -0.50 -5.21
N HIS A 255 16.08 -1.40 -5.61
CA HIS A 255 15.10 -2.03 -4.72
C HIS A 255 15.25 -3.55 -4.81
N THR A 256 14.60 -4.31 -3.92
CA THR A 256 14.59 -5.77 -4.01
C THR A 256 13.39 -6.32 -4.78
N ALA A 257 12.52 -5.44 -5.31
CA ALA A 257 11.27 -5.78 -5.99
C ALA A 257 10.37 -6.77 -5.23
N SER A 258 10.49 -6.79 -3.90
CA SER A 258 9.80 -7.74 -3.04
C SER A 258 8.57 -7.11 -2.36
N THR A 259 7.70 -7.92 -1.77
CA THR A 259 6.54 -7.37 -1.04
C THR A 259 6.94 -6.38 0.06
N ASN A 260 6.17 -5.32 0.25
CA ASN A 260 6.34 -4.37 1.35
C ASN A 260 5.51 -4.78 2.59
N SER A 261 4.96 -5.99 2.67
CA SER A 261 4.09 -6.44 3.77
C SER A 261 4.85 -6.83 5.05
N TYR A 262 6.18 -7.00 4.99
CA TYR A 262 7.02 -7.44 6.10
C TYR A 262 7.01 -6.48 7.31
N SER A 263 7.24 -7.03 8.51
CA SER A 263 7.44 -6.29 9.75
C SER A 263 8.93 -5.99 10.01
N ALA A 264 9.23 -5.10 10.96
CA ALA A 264 10.62 -4.80 11.32
C ALA A 264 11.35 -6.02 11.92
N ALA A 265 10.63 -6.95 12.55
CA ALA A 265 11.23 -8.16 13.11
C ALA A 265 11.63 -9.18 12.01
N ASP A 266 11.00 -9.11 10.84
CA ASP A 266 11.25 -10.07 9.75
C ASP A 266 12.53 -9.74 8.96
N VAL A 267 12.93 -8.46 8.95
CA VAL A 267 14.02 -7.96 8.09
C VAL A 267 15.36 -8.70 8.30
N PRO A 268 15.85 -8.93 9.53
CA PRO A 268 17.08 -9.72 9.70
C PRO A 268 16.98 -11.12 9.09
N GLY A 269 15.82 -11.78 9.23
CA GLY A 269 15.52 -13.05 8.60
C GLY A 269 15.54 -12.97 7.08
N LEU A 270 14.86 -11.98 6.49
CA LEU A 270 14.85 -11.77 5.04
C LEU A 270 16.26 -11.59 4.47
N ILE A 271 17.11 -10.79 5.13
CA ILE A 271 18.50 -10.57 4.69
C ILE A 271 19.30 -11.89 4.77
N ARG A 272 19.11 -12.72 5.81
CA ARG A 272 19.71 -14.07 5.87
C ARG A 272 19.23 -14.96 4.72
N GLY A 273 17.95 -14.88 4.37
CA GLY A 273 17.37 -15.60 3.24
C GLY A 273 17.98 -15.19 1.90
N PHE A 274 18.08 -13.89 1.62
CA PHE A 274 18.73 -13.34 0.43
C PHE A 274 20.19 -13.78 0.34
N TYR A 275 20.91 -13.66 1.46
CA TYR A 275 22.30 -14.07 1.55
C TYR A 275 22.48 -15.56 1.26
N ALA A 276 21.65 -16.44 1.84
CA ALA A 276 21.72 -17.87 1.60
C ALA A 276 21.37 -18.25 0.16
N TYR A 277 20.39 -17.61 -0.48
CA TYR A 277 20.09 -17.85 -1.90
C TYR A 277 21.25 -17.40 -2.81
N HIS A 278 21.79 -16.21 -2.57
CA HIS A 278 22.88 -15.65 -3.35
C HIS A 278 24.17 -16.48 -3.27
N THR A 279 24.55 -16.98 -2.09
CA THR A 279 25.82 -17.71 -1.95
C THR A 279 25.73 -19.21 -2.17
N ARG A 280 24.51 -19.77 -2.14
CA ARG A 280 24.31 -21.20 -2.40
C ARG A 280 24.90 -21.56 -3.78
N PRO A 281 25.65 -22.67 -3.91
CA PRO A 281 26.26 -23.06 -5.18
C PRO A 281 25.24 -23.20 -6.32
N GLU A 282 25.63 -22.84 -7.55
CA GLU A 282 24.76 -22.95 -8.73
C GLU A 282 24.30 -24.39 -9.01
N ALA A 283 25.17 -25.37 -8.73
CA ALA A 283 24.85 -26.81 -8.85
C ALA A 283 23.67 -27.22 -7.94
N ASP A 284 23.50 -26.52 -6.83
CA ASP A 284 22.44 -26.73 -5.83
C ASP A 284 21.29 -25.72 -6.03
N GLY A 285 21.20 -25.07 -7.20
CA GLY A 285 20.10 -24.17 -7.55
C GLY A 285 20.23 -22.74 -7.03
N GLY A 286 21.30 -22.38 -6.32
CA GLY A 286 21.57 -21.00 -5.88
C GLY A 286 22.29 -20.17 -6.95
N ARG A 287 22.85 -19.02 -6.56
CA ARG A 287 23.57 -18.12 -7.47
C ARG A 287 25.09 -18.25 -7.48
N GLY A 288 25.66 -19.00 -6.53
CA GLY A 288 27.10 -19.26 -6.44
C GLY A 288 27.97 -18.04 -6.12
N TRP A 289 27.38 -16.91 -5.74
CA TRP A 289 28.13 -15.67 -5.47
C TRP A 289 28.99 -15.79 -4.21
N CYS A 290 30.06 -14.98 -4.13
CA CYS A 290 30.91 -15.03 -2.94
C CYS A 290 30.18 -14.55 -1.68
N ASP A 291 29.22 -13.65 -1.83
CA ASP A 291 28.47 -13.02 -0.74
C ASP A 291 27.12 -12.46 -1.28
N ILE A 292 26.32 -11.83 -0.42
CA ILE A 292 25.14 -11.07 -0.85
C ILE A 292 25.54 -9.95 -1.83
N GLY A 293 24.78 -9.78 -2.93
CA GLY A 293 25.17 -8.89 -4.03
C GLY A 293 25.20 -7.39 -3.70
N TYR A 294 24.37 -6.92 -2.78
CA TYR A 294 24.28 -5.50 -2.41
C TYR A 294 25.28 -5.13 -1.31
N ASN A 295 25.92 -3.95 -1.41
CA ASN A 295 26.79 -3.45 -0.34
C ASN A 295 25.99 -3.12 0.92
N PHE A 296 24.81 -2.52 0.74
CA PHE A 296 23.90 -2.17 1.83
C PHE A 296 22.46 -2.45 1.43
N LEU A 297 21.64 -2.79 2.44
CA LEU A 297 20.20 -2.87 2.31
C LEU A 297 19.55 -1.88 3.27
N VAL A 298 18.45 -1.25 2.86
CA VAL A 298 17.69 -0.30 3.68
C VAL A 298 16.24 -0.73 3.71
N ASP A 299 15.64 -0.91 4.89
CA ASP A 299 14.24 -1.29 5.01
C ASP A 299 13.29 -0.09 5.06
N LYS A 300 12.00 -0.34 4.85
CA LYS A 300 10.95 0.71 4.89
C LYS A 300 10.83 1.46 6.23
N PHE A 301 11.52 0.99 7.27
CA PHE A 301 11.58 1.60 8.60
C PHE A 301 12.81 2.53 8.76
N GLY A 302 13.67 2.63 7.74
CA GLY A 302 14.86 3.48 7.73
C GLY A 302 16.09 2.84 8.39
N ARG A 303 16.07 1.52 8.68
CA ARG A 303 17.25 0.83 9.21
C ARG A 303 18.18 0.45 8.07
N VAL A 304 19.48 0.74 8.24
CA VAL A 304 20.52 0.40 7.29
C VAL A 304 21.25 -0.86 7.74
N PHE A 305 21.44 -1.81 6.83
CA PHE A 305 22.12 -3.08 7.08
C PHE A 305 23.35 -3.20 6.19
N GLU A 306 24.49 -3.59 6.78
CA GLU A 306 25.66 -4.01 6.01
C GLU A 306 25.33 -5.30 5.27
N GLY A 307 25.28 -5.26 3.95
CA GLY A 307 25.15 -6.45 3.11
C GLY A 307 26.51 -7.10 2.95
N ARG A 308 27.14 -6.87 1.79
CA ARG A 308 28.41 -7.48 1.43
C ARG A 308 29.54 -7.17 2.43
N ALA A 309 30.30 -8.18 2.82
CA ALA A 309 31.39 -8.06 3.79
C ALA A 309 32.42 -7.01 3.35
N GLY A 310 32.73 -6.06 4.23
CA GLY A 310 33.58 -4.91 3.90
C GLY A 310 32.81 -3.71 3.36
N GLY A 311 31.47 -3.78 3.28
CA GLY A 311 30.62 -2.67 2.91
C GLY A 311 30.82 -1.44 3.80
N ILE A 312 31.00 -1.63 5.11
CA ILE A 312 31.30 -0.51 6.03
C ILE A 312 32.74 0.00 5.85
N THR A 313 33.70 -0.91 5.87
CA THR A 313 35.13 -0.59 6.12
C THR A 313 35.99 -0.46 4.87
N SER A 314 35.48 -0.83 3.70
CA SER A 314 36.22 -0.89 2.44
C SER A 314 35.33 -0.50 1.25
N THR A 315 35.92 -0.56 0.06
CA THR A 315 35.30 -0.35 -1.26
C THR A 315 35.06 -1.70 -1.93
N VAL A 316 34.38 -2.60 -1.23
CA VAL A 316 34.04 -3.93 -1.74
C VAL A 316 33.17 -3.79 -3.00
N VAL A 317 33.56 -4.48 -4.07
CA VAL A 317 32.80 -4.55 -5.33
C VAL A 317 31.53 -5.33 -5.05
N GLY A 318 30.37 -4.90 -5.57
CA GLY A 318 29.10 -5.60 -5.41
C GLY A 318 28.77 -6.55 -6.56
N VAL A 319 27.53 -7.04 -6.58
CA VAL A 319 26.90 -7.82 -7.66
C VAL A 319 25.49 -7.27 -7.90
N HIS A 320 25.40 -5.97 -8.13
CA HIS A 320 24.14 -5.22 -8.18
C HIS A 320 23.97 -4.45 -9.49
N THR A 321 25.03 -4.16 -10.24
CA THR A 321 24.94 -3.42 -11.50
C THR A 321 25.99 -3.97 -12.45
N GLY A 322 25.70 -5.10 -13.08
CA GLY A 322 26.62 -5.79 -14.00
C GLY A 322 27.26 -4.86 -15.02
N GLY A 323 28.59 -4.90 -15.11
CA GLY A 323 29.39 -4.01 -15.95
C GLY A 323 29.75 -2.68 -15.27
N PHE A 324 29.17 -2.36 -14.12
CA PHE A 324 29.47 -1.18 -13.31
C PHE A 324 29.55 -1.49 -11.80
N ASN A 325 29.72 -2.76 -11.40
CA ASN A 325 29.87 -3.14 -9.99
C ASN A 325 31.16 -2.57 -9.38
N SER A 326 32.20 -2.47 -10.20
CA SER A 326 33.47 -1.88 -9.80
C SER A 326 33.34 -0.37 -9.58
N ARG A 327 34.00 0.14 -8.53
CA ARG A 327 34.06 1.56 -8.13
C ARG A 327 32.71 2.18 -7.74
N THR A 328 31.69 1.39 -7.49
CA THR A 328 30.35 1.84 -7.07
C THR A 328 29.97 1.23 -5.73
N ILE A 329 28.96 1.80 -5.07
CA ILE A 329 28.26 1.16 -3.95
C ILE A 329 26.80 0.91 -4.35
N GLY A 330 26.32 -0.31 -4.17
CA GLY A 330 24.92 -0.69 -4.37
C GLY A 330 24.13 -0.63 -3.07
N ILE A 331 23.06 0.16 -3.07
CA ILE A 331 22.16 0.32 -1.94
C ILE A 331 20.77 -0.14 -2.37
N SER A 332 20.29 -1.24 -1.79
CA SER A 332 18.98 -1.81 -2.15
C SER A 332 17.92 -1.53 -1.09
N ALA A 333 16.87 -0.84 -1.50
CA ALA A 333 15.67 -0.63 -0.69
C ALA A 333 14.85 -1.93 -0.65
N ILE A 334 14.67 -2.53 0.53
CA ILE A 334 13.89 -3.76 0.67
C ILE A 334 12.42 -3.43 0.42
N GLY A 335 11.84 -4.07 -0.58
CA GLY A 335 10.45 -3.89 -1.03
C GLY A 335 10.34 -3.52 -2.50
N ASP A 336 9.10 -3.29 -2.94
CA ASP A 336 8.75 -2.74 -4.25
C ASP A 336 8.42 -1.25 -4.10
N TYR A 337 8.95 -0.46 -5.03
CA TYR A 337 8.74 0.99 -5.12
C TYR A 337 8.41 1.40 -6.56
N GLY A 338 7.93 0.45 -7.37
CA GLY A 338 7.33 0.67 -8.68
C GLY A 338 6.02 1.42 -8.56
N THR A 339 5.13 0.93 -7.70
CA THR A 339 3.77 1.47 -7.48
C THR A 339 3.56 1.99 -6.06
N VAL A 340 4.26 1.42 -5.07
CA VAL A 340 4.15 1.81 -3.66
C VAL A 340 4.93 3.10 -3.38
N ALA A 341 4.34 4.01 -2.60
CA ALA A 341 5.00 5.24 -2.18
C ALA A 341 6.22 4.95 -1.30
N VAL A 342 7.30 5.71 -1.51
CA VAL A 342 8.55 5.56 -0.76
C VAL A 342 8.44 6.26 0.59
N PRO A 343 8.68 5.58 1.74
CA PRO A 343 8.70 6.24 3.05
C PRO A 343 9.83 7.27 3.16
N ASP A 344 9.55 8.42 3.76
CA ASP A 344 10.56 9.47 4.01
C ASP A 344 11.76 8.93 4.80
N VAL A 345 11.50 8.09 5.80
CA VAL A 345 12.55 7.48 6.64
C VAL A 345 13.50 6.57 5.86
N LEU A 346 13.01 5.86 4.84
CA LEU A 346 13.84 5.07 3.93
C LEU A 346 14.70 6.01 3.08
N THR A 347 14.10 7.06 2.51
CA THR A 347 14.79 8.03 1.65
C THR A 347 15.90 8.76 2.42
N GLU A 348 15.63 9.21 3.65
CA GLU A 348 16.62 9.86 4.51
C GLU A 348 17.75 8.91 4.95
N ALA A 349 17.45 7.64 5.19
CA ALA A 349 18.45 6.63 5.51
C ALA A 349 19.39 6.37 4.32
N ILE A 350 18.85 6.25 3.10
CA ILE A 350 19.63 6.14 1.86
C ILE A 350 20.51 7.39 1.68
N ALA A 351 19.94 8.60 1.83
CA ALA A 351 20.69 9.85 1.70
C ALA A 351 21.83 9.95 2.73
N SER A 352 21.56 9.61 4.00
CA SER A 352 22.56 9.65 5.07
C SER A 352 23.70 8.65 4.83
N LEU A 353 23.37 7.46 4.33
CA LEU A 353 24.35 6.44 3.96
C LEU A 353 25.26 6.89 2.82
N ILE A 354 24.68 7.40 1.73
CA ILE A 354 25.44 7.91 0.59
C ILE A 354 26.30 9.10 1.01
N ALA A 355 25.76 10.02 1.81
CA ALA A 355 26.48 11.21 2.26
C ALA A 355 27.71 10.86 3.09
N TRP A 356 27.59 9.91 4.02
CA TRP A 356 28.73 9.41 4.77
C TRP A 356 29.79 8.79 3.86
N LYS A 357 29.38 7.89 2.96
CA LYS A 357 30.28 7.25 1.99
C LYS A 357 30.96 8.27 1.08
N PHE A 358 30.22 9.26 0.58
CA PHE A 358 30.76 10.29 -0.29
C PHE A 358 31.73 11.21 0.45
N SER A 359 31.45 11.56 1.71
CA SER A 359 32.34 12.34 2.56
C SER A 359 33.69 11.63 2.76
N ILE A 360 33.68 10.36 3.16
CA ILE A 360 34.94 9.62 3.43
C ILE A 360 35.75 9.33 2.16
N HIS A 361 35.11 9.33 1.00
CA HIS A 361 35.76 9.09 -0.30
C HIS A 361 35.97 10.37 -1.14
N GLY A 362 35.57 11.54 -0.64
CA GLY A 362 35.74 12.83 -1.32
C GLY A 362 34.93 12.99 -2.61
N ILE A 363 33.71 12.45 -2.66
CA ILE A 363 32.81 12.47 -3.82
C ILE A 363 31.77 13.57 -3.66
N SER A 364 31.47 14.31 -4.74
CA SER A 364 30.39 15.31 -4.76
C SER A 364 29.09 14.70 -5.27
N ALA A 365 27.95 14.99 -4.64
CA ALA A 365 26.67 14.34 -4.91
C ALA A 365 25.83 14.93 -6.07
N GLY A 366 26.29 16.03 -6.66
CA GLY A 366 25.60 16.74 -7.74
C GLY A 366 26.44 16.90 -9.01
N VAL A 367 27.40 16.00 -9.22
CA VAL A 367 28.27 16.01 -10.41
C VAL A 367 28.10 14.72 -11.20
N ASP A 368 28.54 14.74 -12.44
CA ASP A 368 28.60 13.54 -13.28
C ASP A 368 29.96 12.87 -13.18
N VAL A 369 29.96 11.56 -13.42
CA VAL A 369 31.13 10.69 -13.43
C VAL A 369 31.08 9.77 -14.65
N THR A 370 32.21 9.66 -15.34
CA THR A 370 32.37 8.72 -16.44
C THR A 370 32.99 7.41 -15.94
N MET A 371 32.31 6.31 -16.19
CA MET A 371 32.76 4.95 -15.89
C MET A 371 32.88 4.13 -17.18
N ILE A 372 33.68 3.07 -17.15
CA ILE A 372 33.84 2.17 -18.29
C ILE A 372 32.98 0.94 -18.05
N SER A 373 32.10 0.62 -19.01
CA SER A 373 31.30 -0.60 -18.96
C SER A 373 32.21 -1.83 -19.01
N GLY A 374 32.01 -2.76 -18.09
CA GLY A 374 32.59 -4.10 -18.09
C GLY A 374 31.87 -5.10 -19.00
N GLY A 375 30.83 -4.66 -19.75
CA GLY A 375 29.99 -5.55 -20.57
C GLY A 375 29.01 -6.39 -19.73
N GLY A 376 28.60 -7.54 -20.26
CA GLY A 376 27.60 -8.42 -19.62
C GLY A 376 26.20 -7.81 -19.68
N ALA A 377 25.48 -7.82 -18.55
CA ALA A 377 24.12 -7.29 -18.41
C ALA A 377 23.98 -5.75 -18.56
N SER A 378 25.10 -5.04 -18.79
CA SER A 378 25.12 -3.61 -19.10
C SER A 378 24.44 -3.29 -20.44
N LYS A 379 23.76 -2.14 -20.54
CA LYS A 379 23.24 -1.62 -21.84
C LYS A 379 24.35 -1.35 -22.86
N TRP A 380 25.60 -1.27 -22.42
CA TRP A 380 26.73 -0.90 -23.27
C TRP A 380 27.79 -2.00 -23.34
N PRO A 381 28.36 -2.26 -24.52
CA PRO A 381 29.47 -3.20 -24.69
C PRO A 381 30.65 -2.90 -23.76
N GLU A 382 31.42 -3.93 -23.44
CA GLU A 382 32.66 -3.81 -22.67
C GLU A 382 33.59 -2.75 -23.30
N GLY A 383 34.19 -1.92 -22.45
CA GLY A 383 35.09 -0.84 -22.86
C GLY A 383 34.39 0.48 -23.20
N THR A 384 33.06 0.53 -23.23
CA THR A 384 32.31 1.76 -23.52
C THR A 384 32.39 2.75 -22.36
N ALA A 385 32.77 4.00 -22.63
CA ALA A 385 32.72 5.07 -21.64
C ALA A 385 31.31 5.65 -21.51
N VAL A 386 30.75 5.60 -20.31
CA VAL A 386 29.37 6.00 -20.01
C VAL A 386 29.37 6.99 -18.86
N THR A 387 28.56 8.05 -18.98
CA THR A 387 28.47 9.11 -17.97
C THR A 387 27.17 8.97 -17.19
N PHE A 388 27.29 8.94 -15.86
CA PHE A 388 26.18 8.91 -14.91
C PHE A 388 26.29 10.09 -13.96
N SER A 389 25.20 10.50 -13.34
CA SER A 389 25.31 11.27 -12.10
C SER A 389 25.96 10.39 -11.02
N THR A 390 26.72 10.98 -10.09
CA THR A 390 27.38 10.22 -9.02
C THR A 390 26.41 9.41 -8.16
N ILE A 391 25.12 9.77 -8.14
CA ILE A 391 24.03 8.93 -7.63
C ILE A 391 23.10 8.62 -8.80
N TYR A 392 22.91 7.36 -9.13
CA TYR A 392 22.11 6.91 -10.26
C TYR A 392 21.23 5.70 -9.88
N GLY A 393 20.17 5.46 -10.63
CA GLY A 393 19.31 4.29 -10.46
C GLY A 393 19.83 3.12 -11.28
N HIS A 394 19.58 1.88 -10.85
CA HIS A 394 19.97 0.69 -11.59
C HIS A 394 19.56 0.71 -13.07
N ARG A 395 18.32 1.14 -13.35
CA ARG A 395 17.78 1.33 -14.71
C ARG A 395 18.54 2.32 -15.57
N ASP A 396 19.36 3.20 -15.00
CA ASP A 396 20.24 4.05 -15.80
C ASP A 396 21.28 3.19 -16.50
N ALA A 397 21.74 2.09 -15.86
CA ALA A 397 22.84 1.26 -16.34
C ALA A 397 22.42 -0.01 -17.09
N GLN A 398 21.26 -0.59 -16.76
CA GLN A 398 20.80 -1.89 -17.27
C GLN A 398 19.33 -1.86 -17.71
N LEU A 399 18.91 -2.84 -18.51
CA LEU A 399 17.52 -2.98 -18.96
C LEU A 399 16.66 -3.54 -17.81
N THR A 400 16.25 -2.66 -16.92
CA THR A 400 15.49 -2.99 -15.71
C THR A 400 14.55 -1.86 -15.32
N SER A 401 13.52 -2.17 -14.53
CA SER A 401 12.69 -1.19 -13.85
C SER A 401 13.25 -0.78 -12.47
N CYS A 402 14.23 -1.49 -11.91
CA CYS A 402 14.89 -1.14 -10.65
C CYS A 402 15.45 0.29 -10.69
N PRO A 403 15.27 1.14 -9.67
CA PRO A 403 14.79 0.87 -8.31
C PRO A 403 13.27 1.02 -8.11
N GLY A 404 12.46 0.84 -9.15
CA GLY A 404 11.04 1.18 -9.15
C GLY A 404 10.79 2.67 -9.42
N GLN A 405 9.64 2.99 -10.03
CA GLN A 405 9.35 4.32 -10.54
C GLN A 405 9.32 5.39 -9.45
N ASN A 406 8.74 5.10 -8.28
CA ASN A 406 8.60 6.09 -7.21
C ASN A 406 9.95 6.42 -6.56
N LEU A 407 10.81 5.43 -6.35
CA LEU A 407 12.17 5.66 -5.82
C LEU A 407 13.08 6.29 -6.87
N TYR A 408 12.95 5.93 -8.15
CA TYR A 408 13.68 6.57 -9.24
C TYR A 408 13.35 8.07 -9.36
N ASN A 409 12.07 8.44 -9.23
CA ASN A 409 11.63 9.83 -9.23
C ASN A 409 12.26 10.68 -8.09
N LEU A 410 12.73 10.03 -7.01
CA LEU A 410 13.39 10.70 -5.88
C LEU A 410 14.91 10.87 -6.06
N LEU A 411 15.53 10.36 -7.13
CA LEU A 411 16.97 10.53 -7.36
C LEU A 411 17.43 12.00 -7.37
N PRO A 412 16.71 12.97 -7.96
CA PRO A 412 17.06 14.39 -7.84
C PRO A 412 17.03 14.90 -6.40
N TYR A 413 16.04 14.48 -5.60
CA TYR A 413 15.96 14.81 -4.18
C TYR A 413 17.16 14.23 -3.41
N LEU A 414 17.46 12.94 -3.63
CA LEU A 414 18.61 12.28 -3.00
C LEU A 414 19.92 13.00 -3.32
N ARG A 415 20.16 13.40 -4.57
CA ARG A 415 21.36 14.17 -4.96
C ARG A 415 21.47 15.50 -4.20
N ALA A 416 20.38 16.26 -4.10
CA ALA A 416 20.35 17.51 -3.36
C ALA A 416 20.58 17.29 -1.85
N ARG A 417 19.90 16.30 -1.27
CA ARG A 417 19.98 15.98 0.15
C ARG A 417 21.35 15.43 0.54
N VAL A 418 21.95 14.58 -0.27
CA VAL A 418 23.32 14.08 -0.06
C VAL A 418 24.32 15.23 -0.19
N ALA A 419 24.16 16.14 -1.15
CA ALA A 419 25.05 17.30 -1.27
C ALA A 419 25.00 18.21 -0.03
N GLU A 420 23.84 18.34 0.58
CA GLU A 420 23.65 19.03 1.85
C GLU A 420 24.34 18.28 3.01
N LEU A 421 24.05 17.00 3.18
CA LEU A 421 24.58 16.18 4.29
C LEU A 421 26.09 15.92 4.20
N ALA A 422 26.65 15.82 2.99
CA ALA A 422 28.08 15.59 2.76
C ALA A 422 28.91 16.87 2.85
N ASN A 423 28.27 18.05 2.99
CA ASN A 423 28.98 19.31 3.16
C ASN A 423 29.55 19.39 4.59
N PRO A 424 30.88 19.43 4.79
CA PRO A 424 31.49 19.46 6.12
C PRO A 424 31.20 20.75 6.91
N ALA A 425 30.53 21.75 6.30
CA ALA A 425 30.01 22.92 6.99
C ALA A 425 28.63 22.69 7.66
N VAL A 426 27.92 21.63 7.26
CA VAL A 426 26.61 21.21 7.81
C VAL A 426 26.89 20.23 8.95
N GLY A 427 26.34 20.53 10.12
CA GLY A 427 26.50 19.73 11.35
C GLY A 427 25.69 18.44 11.31
N VAL A 428 25.88 17.56 12.29
CA VAL A 428 25.08 16.33 12.44
C VAL A 428 23.64 16.70 12.79
N SER A 429 22.66 16.14 12.06
CA SER A 429 21.24 16.43 12.32
C SER A 429 20.66 15.58 13.47
N PRO A 430 19.55 15.97 14.10
CA PRO A 430 18.98 15.28 15.26
C PRO A 430 18.39 13.91 14.93
N TYR A 431 18.32 13.06 15.94
CA TYR A 431 17.61 11.78 15.92
C TYR A 431 16.41 11.80 16.86
N GLY A 432 15.36 11.06 16.53
CA GLY A 432 14.22 10.90 17.43
C GLY A 432 13.15 9.98 16.88
N GLU A 433 12.20 9.66 17.74
CA GLU A 433 11.01 8.88 17.43
C GLU A 433 9.87 9.27 18.38
N TRP A 434 8.62 9.10 17.96
CA TRP A 434 7.44 9.15 18.82
C TRP A 434 6.88 7.78 19.12
N ASP A 435 6.76 7.48 20.42
CA ASP A 435 6.34 6.17 20.91
C ASP A 435 4.82 6.00 20.87
N SER A 436 4.06 7.05 21.20
CA SER A 436 2.62 6.93 21.38
C SER A 436 1.84 8.22 21.14
N VAL A 437 0.56 8.04 20.79
CA VAL A 437 -0.45 9.08 20.79
C VAL A 437 -1.69 8.57 21.53
N THR A 438 -2.17 9.35 22.50
CA THR A 438 -3.40 9.07 23.24
C THR A 438 -4.38 10.24 23.11
N THR A 439 -5.68 9.99 23.18
CA THR A 439 -6.71 11.01 22.96
C THR A 439 -7.76 11.00 24.07
N THR A 440 -8.25 12.19 24.43
CA THR A 440 -9.50 12.40 25.18
C THR A 440 -10.46 13.17 24.28
N GLY A 441 -11.74 13.30 24.62
CA GLY A 441 -12.70 14.07 23.80
C GLY A 441 -12.33 15.54 23.55
N SER A 442 -11.32 16.08 24.25
CA SER A 442 -10.90 17.48 24.18
C SER A 442 -9.38 17.69 24.05
N SER A 443 -8.59 16.63 23.90
CA SER A 443 -7.13 16.75 23.73
C SER A 443 -6.48 15.52 23.12
N LEU A 444 -5.26 15.68 22.60
CA LEU A 444 -4.37 14.58 22.27
C LEU A 444 -3.05 14.73 23.03
N THR A 445 -2.44 13.62 23.44
CA THR A 445 -1.12 13.61 24.09
C THR A 445 -0.17 12.75 23.28
N VAL A 446 0.95 13.34 22.83
CA VAL A 446 2.04 12.65 22.14
C VAL A 446 3.23 12.46 23.07
N SER A 447 3.92 11.32 22.96
CA SER A 447 5.16 11.05 23.69
C SER A 447 6.23 10.44 22.79
N GLY A 448 7.50 10.66 23.12
CA GLY A 448 8.61 10.17 22.33
C GLY A 448 9.97 10.48 22.94
N TRP A 449 11.01 10.42 22.13
CA TRP A 449 12.35 10.89 22.45
C TRP A 449 13.00 11.58 21.24
N ALA A 450 13.89 12.52 21.50
CA ALA A 450 14.71 13.16 20.48
C ALA A 450 15.97 13.75 21.11
N PHE A 451 17.10 13.67 20.40
CA PHE A 451 18.35 14.32 20.79
C PHE A 451 19.13 14.77 19.55
N ASP A 452 20.04 15.71 19.76
CA ASP A 452 21.00 16.12 18.74
C ASP A 452 22.39 15.63 19.16
N PRO A 453 23.09 14.83 18.34
CA PRO A 453 24.41 14.28 18.67
C PRO A 453 25.46 15.35 19.00
N GLU A 454 25.27 16.59 18.54
CA GLU A 454 26.18 17.70 18.75
C GLU A 454 26.04 18.30 20.17
N THR A 455 25.04 17.90 20.95
CA THR A 455 24.79 18.45 22.28
C THR A 455 24.21 17.44 23.28
N VAL A 456 24.64 17.53 24.54
CA VAL A 456 24.05 16.78 25.66
C VAL A 456 22.84 17.50 26.28
N VAL A 457 22.56 18.73 25.83
CA VAL A 457 21.43 19.53 26.29
C VAL A 457 20.17 19.05 25.54
N PRO A 458 19.04 18.82 26.24
CA PRO A 458 17.76 18.49 25.60
C PRO A 458 17.42 19.45 24.47
N ILE A 459 16.95 18.92 23.35
CA ILE A 459 16.55 19.72 22.18
C ILE A 459 15.04 19.96 22.16
N THR A 460 14.62 20.91 21.31
CA THR A 460 13.21 21.19 21.10
C THR A 460 12.61 20.22 20.11
N VAL A 461 11.41 19.74 20.40
CA VAL A 461 10.54 19.01 19.47
C VAL A 461 9.36 19.90 19.11
N GLU A 462 9.17 20.12 17.82
CA GLU A 462 8.00 20.76 17.26
C GLU A 462 6.88 19.73 17.07
N VAL A 463 5.70 20.01 17.61
CA VAL A 463 4.46 19.24 17.43
C VAL A 463 3.47 20.12 16.68
N ARG A 464 3.12 19.76 15.45
CA ARG A 464 2.15 20.48 14.62
C ARG A 464 0.85 19.69 14.56
N VAL A 465 -0.26 20.30 14.97
CA VAL A 465 -1.61 19.71 14.88
C VAL A 465 -2.43 20.59 13.93
N ASP A 466 -2.81 20.06 12.77
CA ASP A 466 -3.46 20.81 11.68
C ASP A 466 -2.75 22.12 11.32
N GLY A 467 -1.42 22.08 11.33
CA GLY A 467 -0.55 23.23 11.05
C GLY A 467 -0.30 24.17 12.24
N ALA A 468 -1.06 24.06 13.34
CA ALA A 468 -0.82 24.80 14.57
C ALA A 468 0.37 24.21 15.33
N LEU A 469 1.40 25.03 15.56
CA LEU A 469 2.67 24.59 16.15
C LEU A 469 2.67 24.75 17.68
N THR A 470 3.07 23.67 18.37
CA THR A 470 3.43 23.65 19.80
C THR A 470 4.85 23.12 19.94
N SER A 471 5.68 23.73 20.77
CA SER A 471 7.05 23.25 21.02
C SER A 471 7.15 22.63 22.41
N VAL A 472 7.83 21.49 22.52
CA VAL A 472 8.11 20.80 23.78
C VAL A 472 9.61 20.49 23.88
N LEU A 473 10.16 20.55 25.08
CA LEU A 473 11.55 20.18 25.32
C LEU A 473 11.64 18.67 25.56
N ALA A 474 12.64 18.02 24.95
CA ALA A 474 12.90 16.60 25.15
C ALA A 474 13.69 16.33 26.45
N ASP A 475 13.22 16.81 27.60
CA ASP A 475 13.96 16.78 28.87
C ASP A 475 13.57 15.64 29.83
N ARG A 476 12.67 14.75 29.41
CA ARG A 476 12.18 13.64 30.24
C ARG A 476 13.18 12.49 30.30
N PRO A 477 13.28 11.78 31.45
CA PRO A 477 14.17 10.64 31.58
C PRO A 477 13.76 9.46 30.68
N ARG A 478 14.72 8.98 29.89
CA ARG A 478 14.66 7.80 29.02
C ARG A 478 15.92 6.94 29.24
N PRO A 479 15.91 6.07 30.26
CA PRO A 479 17.06 5.21 30.58
C PRO A 479 17.44 4.25 29.44
N ASP A 480 16.46 3.85 28.63
CA ASP A 480 16.61 3.07 27.41
C ASP A 480 17.42 3.84 26.35
N VAL A 481 17.09 5.12 26.11
CA VAL A 481 17.87 5.99 25.22
C VAL A 481 19.27 6.23 25.78
N ALA A 482 19.42 6.43 27.09
CA ALA A 482 20.75 6.52 27.71
C ALA A 482 21.57 5.23 27.59
N ALA A 483 20.94 4.06 27.60
CA ALA A 483 21.64 2.79 27.41
C ALA A 483 22.18 2.65 25.96
N ALA A 484 21.40 3.11 24.98
CA ALA A 484 21.82 3.16 23.57
C ALA A 484 22.84 4.27 23.28
N TYR A 485 22.73 5.42 23.98
CA TYR A 485 23.57 6.60 23.80
C TYR A 485 24.17 7.10 25.14
N PRO A 486 25.12 6.35 25.75
CA PRO A 486 25.60 6.63 27.11
C PRO A 486 26.24 8.01 27.29
N ALA A 487 26.80 8.57 26.22
CA ALA A 487 27.46 9.88 26.24
C ALA A 487 26.49 11.06 26.40
N LEU A 488 25.20 10.85 26.08
CA LEU A 488 24.19 11.93 26.06
C LEU A 488 23.40 12.03 27.36
N GLY A 489 23.42 11.00 28.21
CA GLY A 489 22.62 10.92 29.43
C GLY A 489 21.13 10.61 29.17
N PRO A 490 20.28 10.59 30.21
CA PRO A 490 18.90 10.10 30.09
C PRO A 490 17.85 11.13 29.71
N ASN A 491 18.15 12.43 29.68
CA ASN A 491 17.12 13.46 29.55
C ASN A 491 16.85 13.79 28.08
N HIS A 492 16.25 12.86 27.34
CA HIS A 492 15.96 13.00 25.90
C HIS A 492 14.52 12.62 25.52
N GLY A 493 13.63 12.39 26.50
CA GLY A 493 12.21 12.08 26.27
C GLY A 493 11.33 13.34 26.21
N PHE A 494 10.22 13.29 25.47
CA PHE A 494 9.22 14.36 25.48
C PHE A 494 7.81 13.82 25.71
N THR A 495 6.93 14.69 26.22
CA THR A 495 5.48 14.46 26.26
C THR A 495 4.78 15.79 26.12
N ALA A 496 3.85 15.90 25.17
CA ALA A 496 3.08 17.11 24.92
C ALA A 496 1.59 16.79 24.84
N THR A 497 0.77 17.49 25.62
CA THR A 497 -0.69 17.43 25.55
C THR A 497 -1.19 18.68 24.84
N ILE A 498 -1.90 18.48 23.73
CA ILE A 498 -2.41 19.53 22.86
C ILE A 498 -3.94 19.53 22.96
N PRO A 499 -4.56 20.63 23.44
CA PRO A 499 -6.01 20.78 23.40
C PRO A 499 -6.50 20.75 21.95
N HIS A 500 -7.45 19.88 21.67
CA HIS A 500 -8.04 19.75 20.34
C HIS A 500 -9.42 19.11 20.48
N GLY A 501 -10.42 19.67 19.80
CA GLY A 501 -11.78 19.12 19.80
C GLY A 501 -11.87 17.78 19.06
N PRO A 502 -13.06 17.15 19.05
CA PRO A 502 -13.33 15.96 18.26
C PRO A 502 -13.03 16.20 16.77
N GLY A 503 -12.53 15.17 16.10
CA GLY A 503 -12.12 15.24 14.71
C GLY A 503 -10.95 14.32 14.41
N SER A 504 -10.36 14.46 13.21
CA SER A 504 -9.24 13.65 12.77
C SER A 504 -8.02 14.51 12.41
N PRO A 505 -7.43 15.25 13.36
CA PRO A 505 -6.30 16.12 13.07
C PRO A 505 -5.08 15.36 12.55
N VAL A 506 -4.30 16.01 11.68
CA VAL A 506 -2.97 15.55 11.28
C VAL A 506 -1.94 16.08 12.27
N VAL A 507 -1.21 15.16 12.89
CA VAL A 507 -0.16 15.46 13.87
C VAL A 507 1.20 15.16 13.25
N CYS A 508 2.07 16.17 13.14
CA CYS A 508 3.43 16.05 12.61
C CYS A 508 4.45 16.45 13.66
N LEU A 509 5.54 15.69 13.80
CA LEU A 509 6.61 15.99 14.74
C LEU A 509 7.92 16.30 14.02
N ALA A 510 8.73 17.18 14.58
CA ALA A 510 10.08 17.44 14.10
C ALA A 510 11.06 17.72 15.26
N ALA A 511 12.25 17.13 15.21
CA ALA A 511 13.34 17.38 16.13
C ALA A 511 14.18 18.56 15.64
N VAL A 512 14.20 19.66 16.40
CA VAL A 512 14.87 20.90 16.03
C VAL A 512 16.37 20.78 16.27
N ASN A 513 17.14 21.05 15.22
CA ASN A 513 18.60 21.01 15.28
C ASN A 513 19.19 22.11 16.15
N VAL A 514 20.26 21.77 16.88
CA VAL A 514 21.09 22.70 17.62
C VAL A 514 22.51 22.65 17.04
N GLY A 515 22.82 23.56 16.12
CA GLY A 515 24.07 23.56 15.40
C GLY A 515 23.88 23.93 13.93
N ASN A 516 24.79 23.45 13.07
CA ASN A 516 24.73 23.70 11.63
C ASN A 516 24.02 22.57 10.86
N GLY A 517 23.49 21.55 11.54
CA GLY A 517 22.64 20.52 10.95
C GLY A 517 21.23 21.03 10.62
N THR A 518 20.34 20.11 10.25
CA THR A 518 18.97 20.41 9.82
C THR A 518 17.93 19.86 10.77
N THR A 519 16.81 20.57 10.94
CA THR A 519 15.66 20.07 11.70
C THR A 519 15.08 18.84 10.99
N VAL A 520 14.91 17.74 11.72
CA VAL A 520 14.50 16.43 11.16
C VAL A 520 13.02 16.19 11.43
N SER A 521 12.25 15.84 10.39
CA SER A 521 10.88 15.36 10.55
C SER A 521 10.87 13.99 11.22
N LEU A 522 10.09 13.82 12.27
CA LEU A 522 9.83 12.54 12.95
C LEU A 522 8.56 11.85 12.41
N GLY A 523 7.98 12.39 11.34
CA GLY A 523 6.81 11.87 10.65
C GLY A 523 5.49 12.53 11.04
N CYS A 524 4.45 12.20 10.27
CA CYS A 524 3.07 12.67 10.47
C CYS A 524 2.10 11.50 10.59
N ARG A 525 1.07 11.60 11.44
CA ARG A 525 -0.03 10.63 11.56
C ARG A 525 -1.37 11.36 11.69
N ARG A 526 -2.41 10.81 11.08
CA ARG A 526 -3.80 11.22 11.32
C ARG A 526 -4.29 10.56 12.61
N VAL A 527 -4.78 11.36 13.55
CA VAL A 527 -5.20 10.92 14.89
C VAL A 527 -6.68 11.17 15.03
N THR A 528 -7.47 10.19 15.47
CA THR A 528 -8.92 10.37 15.64
C THR A 528 -9.27 10.66 17.09
N ILE A 529 -9.90 11.80 17.34
CA ILE A 529 -10.40 12.25 18.63
C ILE A 529 -11.93 12.12 18.62
N ARG A 530 -12.48 11.36 19.56
CA ARG A 530 -13.93 11.14 19.70
C ARG A 530 -14.42 11.77 21.01
N ASN A 531 -15.56 12.46 20.96
CA ASN A 531 -16.35 12.86 22.14
C ASN A 531 -17.56 11.93 22.22
N ALA A 532 -17.59 11.07 23.23
CA ALA A 532 -18.68 10.12 23.45
C ALA A 532 -19.72 10.74 24.39
N ALA A 533 -20.99 10.73 23.96
CA ALA A 533 -22.07 11.26 24.77
C ALA A 533 -22.12 10.56 26.15
N PRO A 534 -22.39 11.31 27.24
CA PRO A 534 -22.54 10.73 28.57
C PRO A 534 -23.65 9.69 28.62
N ILE A 535 -23.41 8.63 29.37
CA ILE A 535 -24.36 7.54 29.57
C ILE A 535 -24.84 7.53 31.03
N GLY A 536 -26.01 6.94 31.28
CA GLY A 536 -26.56 6.84 32.62
C GLY A 536 -27.95 6.23 32.63
N ALA A 537 -28.47 6.01 33.84
CA ALA A 537 -29.83 5.57 34.04
C ALA A 537 -30.42 6.18 35.32
N VAL A 538 -31.72 6.41 35.31
CA VAL A 538 -32.50 6.68 36.53
C VAL A 538 -33.01 5.35 37.05
N ASP A 539 -32.50 4.94 38.21
CA ASP A 539 -32.87 3.67 38.84
C ASP A 539 -34.26 3.74 39.48
N SER A 540 -34.62 4.89 40.07
CA SER A 540 -35.92 5.05 40.71
C SER A 540 -36.40 6.50 40.73
N VAL A 541 -37.72 6.66 40.56
CA VAL A 541 -38.47 7.87 40.89
C VAL A 541 -39.56 7.45 41.88
N THR A 542 -39.38 7.79 43.14
CA THR A 542 -40.27 7.36 44.23
C THR A 542 -41.03 8.54 44.80
N THR A 543 -42.35 8.44 44.80
CA THR A 543 -43.25 9.47 45.33
C THR A 543 -43.64 9.16 46.77
N SER A 544 -43.59 10.17 47.62
CA SER A 544 -44.20 10.16 48.95
C SER A 544 -45.50 10.98 48.94
N ALA A 545 -46.18 11.09 50.09
CA ALA A 545 -47.33 11.98 50.23
C ALA A 545 -47.00 13.47 50.00
N THR A 546 -45.72 13.85 50.05
CA THR A 546 -45.29 15.26 50.07
C THR A 546 -44.10 15.57 49.15
N GLY A 547 -43.73 14.69 48.23
CA GLY A 547 -42.54 14.91 47.40
C GLY A 547 -42.07 13.70 46.61
N VAL A 548 -40.94 13.87 45.93
CA VAL A 548 -40.30 12.88 45.06
C VAL A 548 -38.83 12.69 45.43
N THR A 549 -38.35 11.45 45.34
CA THR A 549 -36.91 11.12 45.39
C THR A 549 -36.52 10.46 44.08
N VAL A 550 -35.45 10.97 43.47
CA VAL A 550 -34.89 10.51 42.20
C VAL A 550 -33.50 9.98 42.46
N SER A 551 -33.22 8.74 42.08
CA SER A 551 -31.90 8.13 42.24
C SER A 551 -31.45 7.49 40.93
N GLY A 552 -30.15 7.54 40.65
CA GLY A 552 -29.60 6.98 39.41
C GLY A 552 -28.08 6.98 39.40
N TRP A 553 -27.54 6.84 38.20
CA TRP A 553 -26.11 7.00 37.93
C TRP A 553 -25.89 7.63 36.55
N THR A 554 -24.73 8.26 36.39
CA THR A 554 -24.25 8.71 35.09
C THR A 554 -22.72 8.74 35.06
N LEU A 555 -22.14 8.50 33.89
CA LEU A 555 -20.72 8.63 33.61
C LEU A 555 -20.50 9.19 32.20
N ASP A 556 -19.40 9.88 32.02
CA ASP A 556 -18.90 10.33 30.73
C ASP A 556 -17.78 9.37 30.26
N PRO A 557 -17.93 8.68 29.12
CA PRO A 557 -16.94 7.69 28.67
C PRO A 557 -15.53 8.27 28.41
N ASP A 558 -15.43 9.58 28.18
CA ASP A 558 -14.20 10.28 27.83
C ASP A 558 -13.32 10.62 29.04
N THR A 559 -13.84 10.42 30.25
CA THR A 559 -13.12 10.69 31.50
C THR A 559 -13.42 9.66 32.58
N SER A 560 -12.53 9.58 33.58
CA SER A 560 -12.79 8.83 34.82
C SER A 560 -13.34 9.72 35.94
N ALA A 561 -13.43 11.03 35.71
CA ALA A 561 -14.03 11.97 36.65
C ALA A 561 -15.56 11.84 36.66
N SER A 562 -16.18 12.07 37.82
CA SER A 562 -17.64 12.17 37.93
C SER A 562 -18.13 13.39 37.15
N ASN A 563 -19.21 13.21 36.38
CA ASN A 563 -19.83 14.30 35.62
C ASN A 563 -21.05 14.89 36.35
N GLU A 564 -21.50 16.05 35.87
CA GLU A 564 -22.66 16.76 36.45
C GLU A 564 -23.98 16.15 35.94
N VAL A 565 -25.01 16.11 36.78
CA VAL A 565 -26.37 15.71 36.43
C VAL A 565 -27.33 16.85 36.77
N HIS A 566 -28.20 17.21 35.82
CA HIS A 566 -29.23 18.23 35.99
C HIS A 566 -30.59 17.57 36.12
N ILE A 567 -31.30 17.85 37.22
CA ILE A 567 -32.60 17.26 37.55
C ILE A 567 -33.64 18.38 37.58
N TYR A 568 -34.61 18.35 36.67
CA TYR A 568 -35.70 19.32 36.56
C TYR A 568 -36.99 18.69 37.06
N VAL A 569 -37.58 19.27 38.10
CA VAL A 569 -38.93 18.90 38.57
C VAL A 569 -39.86 20.08 38.32
N ASP A 570 -40.90 19.86 37.50
CA ASP A 570 -41.80 20.89 36.95
C ASP A 570 -41.06 22.09 36.34
N GLY A 571 -40.02 21.81 35.57
CA GLY A 571 -39.19 22.83 34.91
C GLY A 571 -38.23 23.59 35.83
N VAL A 572 -38.24 23.33 37.15
CA VAL A 572 -37.28 23.92 38.09
C VAL A 572 -36.12 22.93 38.31
N GLY A 573 -34.93 23.33 37.87
CA GLY A 573 -33.71 22.52 37.85
C GLY A 573 -32.85 22.62 39.11
N VAL A 574 -32.16 21.53 39.42
CA VAL A 574 -30.97 21.48 40.30
C VAL A 574 -29.83 20.82 39.54
N SER A 575 -28.60 21.21 39.80
CA SER A 575 -27.42 20.50 39.33
C SER A 575 -26.61 19.93 40.49
N LEU A 576 -26.03 18.75 40.30
CA LEU A 576 -25.16 18.09 41.27
C LEU A 576 -24.16 17.20 40.56
N VAL A 577 -23.03 16.90 41.20
CA VAL A 577 -22.03 15.97 40.68
C VAL A 577 -22.42 14.55 41.09
N ALA A 578 -22.42 13.60 40.15
CA ALA A 578 -22.80 12.21 40.38
C ALA A 578 -21.69 11.43 41.11
N SER A 579 -21.39 11.77 42.37
CA SER A 579 -20.23 11.23 43.09
C SER A 579 -20.54 10.06 44.05
N LEU A 580 -21.76 9.54 44.08
CA LEU A 580 -22.12 8.42 44.97
C LEU A 580 -21.53 7.10 44.47
N ASN A 581 -21.24 6.19 45.40
CA ASN A 581 -20.57 4.94 45.12
C ASN A 581 -21.48 3.91 44.42
N ARG A 582 -21.07 3.43 43.25
CA ARG A 582 -21.73 2.47 42.36
C ARG A 582 -20.71 1.43 41.86
N PRO A 583 -20.35 0.44 42.69
CA PRO A 583 -19.38 -0.59 42.31
C PRO A 583 -19.90 -1.48 41.17
N ASP A 584 -21.21 -1.60 41.02
CA ASP A 584 -21.88 -2.27 39.90
C ASP A 584 -21.61 -1.54 38.56
N VAL A 585 -21.69 -0.21 38.54
CA VAL A 585 -21.34 0.60 37.36
C VAL A 585 -19.84 0.49 37.07
N ALA A 586 -18.99 0.54 38.10
CA ALA A 586 -17.55 0.39 37.96
C ALA A 586 -17.14 -0.95 37.33
N ALA A 587 -17.82 -2.04 37.71
CA ALA A 587 -17.54 -3.38 37.20
C ALA A 587 -17.86 -3.53 35.71
N VAL A 588 -18.83 -2.78 35.20
CA VAL A 588 -19.22 -2.82 33.78
C VAL A 588 -18.36 -1.89 32.93
N TYR A 589 -18.11 -0.66 33.39
CA TYR A 589 -17.52 0.39 32.54
C TYR A 589 -16.07 0.73 32.85
N GLY A 590 -15.51 0.25 33.97
CA GLY A 590 -14.08 0.42 34.30
C GLY A 590 -13.64 1.88 34.53
N ARG A 591 -14.58 2.78 34.87
CA ARG A 591 -14.33 4.24 35.07
C ARG A 591 -14.37 4.68 36.54
N GLY A 592 -14.17 3.74 37.47
CA GLY A 592 -14.33 3.99 38.91
C GLY A 592 -15.79 3.90 39.37
N ALA A 593 -16.03 4.03 40.68
CA ALA A 593 -17.34 3.81 41.27
C ALA A 593 -18.09 5.10 41.65
N ALA A 594 -17.46 6.27 41.59
CA ALA A 594 -18.08 7.53 41.99
C ALA A 594 -18.94 8.11 40.85
N HIS A 595 -20.07 7.46 40.55
CA HIS A 595 -20.93 7.80 39.40
C HIS A 595 -22.43 7.82 39.73
N GLY A 596 -22.82 7.65 41.00
CA GLY A 596 -24.22 7.65 41.43
C GLY A 596 -24.74 9.03 41.86
N PHE A 597 -26.05 9.22 41.78
CA PHE A 597 -26.73 10.42 42.28
C PHE A 597 -28.04 10.12 43.01
N THR A 598 -28.44 11.04 43.89
CA THR A 598 -29.78 11.06 44.51
C THR A 598 -30.22 12.50 44.77
N HIS A 599 -31.51 12.79 44.55
CA HIS A 599 -32.11 14.10 44.84
C HIS A 599 -33.55 13.95 45.33
N THR A 600 -33.90 14.66 46.40
CA THR A 600 -35.26 14.68 46.95
C THR A 600 -35.82 16.09 46.92
N ARG A 601 -37.08 16.23 46.50
CA ARG A 601 -37.80 17.51 46.46
C ARG A 601 -39.21 17.39 47.02
N THR A 602 -39.61 18.36 47.83
CA THR A 602 -40.98 18.49 48.33
C THR A 602 -41.90 19.08 47.26
N LEU A 603 -43.10 18.52 47.14
CA LEU A 603 -44.09 18.87 46.12
C LEU A 603 -45.49 18.95 46.74
N ALA A 604 -46.36 19.76 46.14
CA ALA A 604 -47.78 19.78 46.47
C ALA A 604 -48.45 18.46 46.05
N ALA A 605 -49.69 18.22 46.48
CA ALA A 605 -50.47 17.14 45.90
C ALA A 605 -50.91 17.52 44.48
N GLY A 606 -50.81 16.59 43.53
CA GLY A 606 -51.11 16.83 42.12
C GLY A 606 -50.22 16.05 41.17
N GLU A 607 -50.39 16.30 39.87
CA GLU A 607 -49.48 15.80 38.84
C GLU A 607 -48.23 16.66 38.74
N HIS A 608 -47.10 15.99 38.57
CA HIS A 608 -45.77 16.56 38.48
C HIS A 608 -44.98 15.85 37.40
N SER A 609 -43.86 16.45 36.98
CA SER A 609 -42.94 15.88 36.00
C SER A 609 -41.50 15.96 36.50
N VAL A 610 -40.68 15.00 36.10
CA VAL A 610 -39.23 15.03 36.30
C VAL A 610 -38.51 14.71 35.00
N CYS A 611 -37.56 15.56 34.60
CA CYS A 611 -36.58 15.25 33.56
C CYS A 611 -35.16 15.24 34.16
N VAL A 612 -34.35 14.25 33.80
CA VAL A 612 -32.96 14.11 34.27
C VAL A 612 -32.01 14.12 33.09
N TYR A 613 -31.00 15.00 33.12
CA TYR A 613 -29.99 15.15 32.09
C TYR A 613 -28.60 14.87 32.65
N SER A 614 -27.81 14.13 31.91
CA SER A 614 -26.37 13.97 32.14
C SER A 614 -25.60 15.02 31.34
N ILE A 615 -24.61 15.66 31.98
CA ILE A 615 -23.81 16.71 31.36
C ILE A 615 -22.47 16.14 30.89
N ASP A 616 -22.12 16.49 29.65
CA ASP A 616 -20.87 16.14 28.99
C ASP A 616 -19.73 17.03 29.50
N THR A 617 -18.65 16.39 29.94
CA THR A 617 -17.48 17.09 30.51
C THR A 617 -16.50 17.60 29.47
N ALA A 618 -16.50 17.06 28.25
CA ALA A 618 -15.68 17.50 27.13
C ALA A 618 -16.36 18.57 26.26
N GLY A 619 -17.65 18.84 26.48
CA GLY A 619 -18.39 19.93 25.85
C GLY A 619 -19.22 19.41 24.67
N GLY A 620 -20.37 18.84 25.00
CA GLY A 620 -21.40 18.35 24.08
C GLY A 620 -22.82 18.60 24.59
N SER A 621 -23.82 18.20 23.82
CA SER A 621 -25.23 18.33 24.23
C SER A 621 -25.53 17.42 25.43
N PRO A 622 -26.26 17.89 26.45
CA PRO A 622 -26.68 17.05 27.57
C PRO A 622 -27.49 15.82 27.12
N THR A 623 -27.17 14.64 27.66
CA THR A 623 -27.94 13.41 27.41
C THR A 623 -29.18 13.37 28.31
N LEU A 624 -30.38 13.35 27.74
CA LEU A 624 -31.62 13.11 28.50
C LEU A 624 -31.66 11.65 28.97
N LEU A 625 -31.55 11.41 30.28
CA LEU A 625 -31.63 10.07 30.86
C LEU A 625 -33.08 9.58 31.01
N THR A 626 -33.99 10.47 31.40
CA THR A 626 -35.43 10.18 31.47
C THR A 626 -36.23 11.48 31.49
N CYS A 627 -37.46 11.45 31.00
CA CYS A 627 -38.48 12.40 31.45
C CYS A 627 -39.82 11.68 31.66
N GLN A 628 -40.42 11.84 32.84
CA GLN A 628 -41.65 11.13 33.21
C GLN A 628 -42.57 11.97 34.11
N SER A 629 -43.87 11.73 34.01
CA SER A 629 -44.90 12.31 34.88
C SER A 629 -45.23 11.38 36.04
N PHE A 630 -45.58 11.95 37.20
CA PHE A 630 -45.99 11.21 38.40
C PHE A 630 -46.97 12.03 39.24
N THR A 631 -47.71 11.36 40.14
CA THR A 631 -48.72 12.02 40.99
C THR A 631 -48.35 11.92 42.45
N VAL A 632 -48.37 13.06 43.14
CA VAL A 632 -48.18 13.15 44.60
C VAL A 632 -49.56 13.26 45.26
N GLY A 633 -49.86 12.41 46.24
CA GLY A 633 -51.01 12.64 47.15
C GLY A 633 -52.28 11.79 47.01
N THR A 634 -52.32 10.68 46.26
CA THR A 634 -53.43 9.71 46.30
C THR A 634 -52.95 8.28 46.59
N PRO A 635 -53.54 7.55 47.56
CA PRO A 635 -53.27 6.12 47.72
C PRO A 635 -54.01 5.34 46.60
N PRO A 636 -53.38 4.36 45.92
CA PRO A 636 -54.06 3.61 44.89
C PRO A 636 -55.05 2.58 45.48
N PRO A 637 -56.18 2.31 44.81
CA PRO A 637 -57.03 1.17 45.15
C PRO A 637 -56.35 -0.14 44.72
N VAL A 638 -56.50 -1.16 45.56
CA VAL A 638 -55.93 -2.49 45.37
C VAL A 638 -56.64 -3.23 44.23
N VAL A 639 -55.98 -3.29 43.07
CA VAL A 639 -55.54 -4.57 42.49
C VAL A 639 -54.15 -4.30 41.98
N ALA A 640 -53.11 -4.82 42.64
CA ALA A 640 -51.76 -4.77 42.10
C ALA A 640 -51.72 -5.69 40.87
N ARG A 641 -51.99 -5.12 39.70
CA ARG A 641 -51.62 -5.70 38.41
C ARG A 641 -50.27 -5.13 38.07
N THR A 642 -49.35 -6.01 37.74
CA THR A 642 -47.95 -5.64 37.63
C THR A 642 -47.69 -5.31 36.18
N ALA A 643 -47.27 -4.09 35.87
CA ALA A 643 -46.95 -3.71 34.50
C ALA A 643 -45.91 -4.68 33.90
N PRO A 644 -45.96 -4.95 32.59
CA PRO A 644 -44.96 -5.79 31.95
C PRO A 644 -43.58 -5.17 32.10
N TYR A 645 -42.54 -5.98 32.09
CA TYR A 645 -41.16 -5.51 32.16
C TYR A 645 -40.26 -6.37 31.29
N GLY A 646 -39.08 -5.86 31.01
CA GLY A 646 -38.12 -6.52 30.15
C GLY A 646 -36.79 -5.79 30.13
N VAL A 647 -35.90 -6.24 29.27
CA VAL A 647 -34.58 -5.63 29.05
C VAL A 647 -34.24 -5.71 27.56
N ILE A 648 -33.58 -4.66 27.05
CA ILE A 648 -32.84 -4.71 25.78
C ILE A 648 -31.46 -5.28 26.12
N ASP A 649 -31.16 -6.48 25.64
CA ASP A 649 -29.87 -7.13 25.89
C ASP A 649 -28.78 -6.51 25.03
N ALA A 650 -29.08 -6.25 23.75
CA ALA A 650 -28.16 -5.60 22.83
C ALA A 650 -28.92 -4.79 21.78
N ALA A 651 -28.32 -3.67 21.37
CA ALA A 651 -28.71 -2.91 20.19
C ALA A 651 -27.40 -2.59 19.46
N THR A 652 -27.09 -3.35 18.41
CA THR A 652 -25.84 -3.27 17.66
C THR A 652 -26.10 -2.80 16.24
N ALA A 653 -25.14 -2.08 15.67
CA ALA A 653 -25.20 -1.69 14.27
C ALA A 653 -24.05 -2.32 13.48
N THR A 654 -24.36 -2.75 12.27
CA THR A 654 -23.41 -2.79 11.16
C THR A 654 -23.53 -1.49 10.39
N ASN A 655 -22.69 -1.27 9.40
CA ASN A 655 -22.73 -0.15 8.46
C ASN A 655 -24.01 -0.09 7.60
N THR A 656 -24.86 -1.12 7.60
CA THR A 656 -26.12 -1.12 6.82
C THR A 656 -27.36 -1.51 7.60
N ALA A 657 -27.22 -1.94 8.86
CA ALA A 657 -28.35 -2.49 9.62
C ALA A 657 -28.20 -2.31 11.12
N ILE A 658 -29.33 -2.21 11.81
CA ILE A 658 -29.43 -2.25 13.27
C ILE A 658 -30.07 -3.58 13.66
N THR A 659 -29.45 -4.29 14.61
CA THR A 659 -29.99 -5.49 15.25
C THR A 659 -30.26 -5.22 16.71
N VAL A 660 -31.47 -5.52 17.17
CA VAL A 660 -31.93 -5.30 18.54
C VAL A 660 -32.43 -6.62 19.11
N THR A 661 -31.95 -6.99 20.29
CA THR A 661 -32.35 -8.21 21.00
C THR A 661 -32.74 -7.91 22.43
N GLY A 662 -33.60 -8.74 22.99
CA GLY A 662 -34.03 -8.59 24.37
C GLY A 662 -34.99 -9.67 24.82
N TRP A 663 -35.64 -9.39 25.95
CA TRP A 663 -36.77 -10.15 26.45
C TRP A 663 -37.81 -9.24 27.09
N ALA A 664 -39.06 -9.70 27.15
CA ALA A 664 -40.16 -9.00 27.80
C ALA A 664 -41.17 -9.99 28.35
N LEU A 665 -41.71 -9.74 29.54
CA LEU A 665 -42.75 -10.56 30.15
C LEU A 665 -43.79 -9.70 30.88
N ASP A 666 -45.00 -10.22 30.98
CA ASP A 666 -46.09 -9.64 31.76
C ASP A 666 -46.37 -10.56 32.98
N PRO A 667 -46.19 -10.06 34.22
CA PRO A 667 -46.39 -10.86 35.43
C PRO A 667 -47.80 -11.42 35.60
N ASP A 668 -48.81 -10.81 34.95
CA ASP A 668 -50.21 -11.22 35.04
C ASP A 668 -50.52 -12.44 34.15
N THR A 669 -49.59 -12.84 33.26
CA THR A 669 -49.76 -13.99 32.35
C THR A 669 -48.53 -14.93 32.37
N HIS A 670 -48.65 -16.07 31.69
CA HIS A 670 -47.55 -17.00 31.39
C HIS A 670 -47.29 -17.10 29.88
N ASN A 671 -48.15 -16.49 29.07
CA ASN A 671 -47.96 -16.45 27.63
C ASN A 671 -46.89 -15.41 27.29
N PRO A 672 -46.13 -15.60 26.20
CA PRO A 672 -45.32 -14.52 25.63
C PRO A 672 -46.21 -13.30 25.36
N ILE A 673 -45.65 -12.10 25.37
CA ILE A 673 -46.37 -10.84 25.06
C ILE A 673 -45.86 -10.22 23.75
N ASP A 674 -46.56 -9.21 23.26
CA ASP A 674 -46.08 -8.43 22.12
C ASP A 674 -45.05 -7.40 22.56
N VAL A 675 -44.10 -7.13 21.68
CA VAL A 675 -43.06 -6.10 21.84
C VAL A 675 -43.11 -5.20 20.62
N HIS A 676 -43.22 -3.89 20.85
CA HIS A 676 -43.14 -2.91 19.78
C HIS A 676 -41.74 -2.29 19.77
N VAL A 677 -41.02 -2.47 18.67
CA VAL A 677 -39.71 -1.84 18.43
C VAL A 677 -39.91 -0.67 17.48
N TYR A 678 -39.53 0.52 17.90
CA TYR A 678 -39.58 1.75 17.11
C TYR A 678 -38.17 2.18 16.76
N VAL A 679 -37.90 2.40 15.47
CA VAL A 679 -36.68 3.04 15.00
C VAL A 679 -37.04 4.34 14.29
N ASP A 680 -36.52 5.45 14.80
CA ASP A 680 -36.88 6.82 14.37
C ASP A 680 -38.40 7.07 14.31
N GLY A 681 -39.11 6.50 15.28
CA GLY A 681 -40.57 6.60 15.38
C GLY A 681 -41.36 5.67 14.44
N ARG A 682 -40.71 4.85 13.61
CA ARG A 682 -41.38 3.79 12.83
C ARG A 682 -41.37 2.46 13.59
N GLY A 683 -42.55 1.98 13.94
CA GLY A 683 -42.74 0.80 14.78
C GLY A 683 -42.98 -0.50 14.00
N VAL A 684 -42.40 -1.59 14.48
CA VAL A 684 -42.78 -2.97 14.16
C VAL A 684 -43.29 -3.67 15.42
N SER A 685 -44.25 -4.57 15.27
CA SER A 685 -44.73 -5.44 16.34
C SER A 685 -44.13 -6.84 16.18
N LEU A 686 -43.55 -7.36 17.26
CA LEU A 686 -42.94 -8.68 17.36
C LEU A 686 -43.62 -9.46 18.49
N ARG A 687 -43.61 -10.79 18.44
CA ARG A 687 -43.92 -11.62 19.61
C ARG A 687 -42.63 -11.94 20.37
N ALA A 688 -42.64 -11.81 21.68
CA ALA A 688 -41.52 -12.22 22.53
C ALA A 688 -41.57 -13.73 22.84
N ASP A 689 -41.52 -14.58 21.82
CA ASP A 689 -41.64 -16.05 21.96
C ASP A 689 -40.30 -16.81 21.87
N GLY A 690 -39.18 -16.09 21.78
CA GLY A 690 -37.83 -16.64 21.77
C GLY A 690 -37.44 -17.32 23.09
N ASN A 691 -36.57 -18.33 23.00
CA ASN A 691 -36.18 -19.16 24.15
C ASN A 691 -35.16 -18.46 25.08
N ARG A 692 -35.53 -18.30 26.36
CA ARG A 692 -34.79 -17.63 27.44
C ARG A 692 -34.92 -18.40 28.76
N PRO A 693 -34.18 -19.51 28.92
CA PRO A 693 -34.25 -20.33 30.14
C PRO A 693 -33.73 -19.61 31.39
N ASP A 694 -32.87 -18.60 31.22
CA ASP A 694 -32.42 -17.69 32.27
C ASP A 694 -33.56 -16.82 32.83
N VAL A 695 -34.42 -16.30 31.96
CA VAL A 695 -35.62 -15.54 32.35
C VAL A 695 -36.63 -16.47 33.06
N ASP A 696 -36.81 -17.70 32.58
CA ASP A 696 -37.66 -18.68 33.26
C ASP A 696 -37.11 -19.06 34.65
N GLN A 697 -35.80 -19.22 34.79
CA GLN A 697 -35.18 -19.52 36.08
C GLN A 697 -35.44 -18.40 37.11
N ALA A 698 -35.40 -17.14 36.67
CA ALA A 698 -35.62 -15.99 37.53
C ALA A 698 -37.10 -15.78 37.89
N PHE A 699 -38.00 -15.91 36.92
CA PHE A 699 -39.39 -15.45 37.07
C PHE A 699 -40.43 -16.58 37.07
N ARG A 700 -40.05 -17.80 36.66
CA ARG A 700 -40.88 -19.03 36.61
C ARG A 700 -42.16 -18.85 35.79
N LYS A 701 -42.01 -18.29 34.59
CA LYS A 701 -43.10 -17.95 33.65
C LYS A 701 -42.98 -18.66 32.30
N GLY A 702 -42.15 -19.69 32.20
CA GLY A 702 -41.78 -20.34 30.93
C GLY A 702 -40.60 -19.62 30.27
N ALA A 703 -39.94 -20.28 29.31
CA ALA A 703 -38.75 -19.75 28.65
C ALA A 703 -39.06 -18.91 27.39
N ALA A 704 -40.30 -18.92 26.90
CA ALA A 704 -40.68 -18.20 25.67
C ALA A 704 -40.96 -16.72 25.97
N HIS A 705 -39.91 -15.93 26.18
CA HIS A 705 -40.00 -14.47 26.48
C HIS A 705 -38.94 -13.62 25.76
N GLY A 706 -38.11 -14.21 24.89
CA GLY A 706 -37.07 -13.53 24.13
C GLY A 706 -37.54 -12.96 22.80
N TRP A 707 -36.82 -11.99 22.25
CA TRP A 707 -37.09 -11.43 20.91
C TRP A 707 -35.80 -10.93 20.24
N SER A 708 -35.80 -10.86 18.91
CA SER A 708 -34.72 -10.33 18.08
C SER A 708 -35.32 -9.68 16.83
N TYR A 709 -34.82 -8.51 16.45
CA TYR A 709 -35.25 -7.79 15.25
C TYR A 709 -34.06 -7.11 14.59
N ALA A 710 -33.93 -7.29 13.27
CA ALA A 710 -32.96 -6.60 12.45
C ALA A 710 -33.68 -5.75 11.39
N LEU A 711 -33.20 -4.53 11.18
CA LEU A 711 -33.66 -3.65 10.11
C LEU A 711 -32.47 -3.03 9.38
N ASP A 712 -32.64 -2.75 8.09
CA ASP A 712 -31.70 -1.92 7.36
C ASP A 712 -31.79 -0.48 7.88
N ALA A 713 -30.63 0.14 8.09
CA ALA A 713 -30.50 1.49 8.63
C ALA A 713 -29.39 2.24 7.89
N ARG A 714 -29.55 3.54 7.74
CA ARG A 714 -28.57 4.40 7.05
C ARG A 714 -27.47 4.83 8.02
N PRO A 715 -26.30 5.29 7.56
CA PRO A 715 -25.32 5.89 8.44
C PRO A 715 -25.90 7.04 9.26
N GLY A 716 -25.50 7.10 10.53
CA GLY A 716 -25.93 8.12 11.47
C GLY A 716 -26.62 7.58 12.73
N PRO A 717 -27.00 8.50 13.64
CA PRO A 717 -27.68 8.14 14.86
C PRO A 717 -29.15 7.79 14.59
N HIS A 718 -29.58 6.68 15.18
CA HIS A 718 -30.95 6.18 15.12
C HIS A 718 -31.50 5.96 16.52
N ASP A 719 -32.73 6.41 16.77
CA ASP A 719 -33.37 6.22 18.06
C ASP A 719 -34.19 4.92 18.05
N VAL A 720 -33.73 3.95 18.84
CA VAL A 720 -34.38 2.64 19.02
C VAL A 720 -35.10 2.61 20.35
N CYS A 721 -36.43 2.63 20.35
CA CYS A 721 -37.25 2.52 21.56
C CYS A 721 -38.07 1.23 21.55
N VAL A 722 -38.11 0.53 22.68
CA VAL A 722 -38.79 -0.77 22.80
C VAL A 722 -39.85 -0.72 23.88
N HIS A 723 -41.08 -1.10 23.53
CA HIS A 723 -42.21 -1.19 24.46
C HIS A 723 -42.69 -2.64 24.62
N ALA A 724 -42.85 -3.08 25.88
CA ALA A 724 -43.58 -4.29 26.21
C ALA A 724 -45.08 -3.99 26.24
N ILE A 725 -45.87 -4.78 25.52
CA ILE A 725 -47.31 -4.59 25.41
C ILE A 725 -48.03 -5.47 26.45
N ASN A 726 -48.87 -4.84 27.26
CA ASN A 726 -49.60 -5.49 28.34
C ASN A 726 -50.68 -6.44 27.79
N ASP A 727 -50.78 -7.65 28.34
CA ASP A 727 -51.80 -8.63 27.95
C ASP A 727 -53.05 -8.47 28.84
N GLY A 728 -53.87 -7.44 28.54
CA GLY A 728 -55.10 -7.12 29.27
C GLY A 728 -55.29 -5.61 29.52
N PRO A 729 -56.26 -5.20 30.39
CA PRO A 729 -56.43 -3.79 30.75
C PRO A 729 -55.28 -3.33 31.67
N GLY A 730 -54.46 -2.40 31.19
CA GLY A 730 -53.27 -1.89 31.88
C GLY A 730 -52.39 -1.05 30.94
N ASP A 731 -51.33 -0.45 31.48
CA ASP A 731 -50.39 0.37 30.71
C ASP A 731 -49.29 -0.49 30.08
N ASN A 732 -48.86 -0.13 28.87
CA ASN A 732 -47.67 -0.69 28.24
C ASN A 732 -46.41 -0.09 28.86
N THR A 733 -45.33 -0.86 28.94
CA THR A 733 -44.07 -0.40 29.55
C THR A 733 -43.03 -0.07 28.49
N LEU A 734 -42.44 1.12 28.52
CA LEU A 734 -41.21 1.39 27.79
C LEU A 734 -40.06 0.63 28.47
N ILE A 735 -39.55 -0.41 27.82
CA ILE A 735 -38.41 -1.20 28.29
C ILE A 735 -37.14 -0.36 28.28
N GLY A 736 -36.98 0.47 27.24
CA GLY A 736 -35.87 1.40 27.13
C GLY A 736 -35.75 1.99 25.74
N CYS A 737 -34.99 3.07 25.65
CA CYS A 737 -34.51 3.62 24.40
C CYS A 737 -32.98 3.55 24.34
N ARG A 738 -32.45 3.38 23.14
CA ARG A 738 -31.02 3.39 22.82
C ARG A 738 -30.84 4.21 21.55
N THR A 739 -29.93 5.18 21.59
CA THR A 739 -29.41 5.75 20.36
C THR A 739 -28.34 4.80 19.84
N VAL A 740 -28.57 4.23 18.66
CA VAL A 740 -27.64 3.35 17.97
C VAL A 740 -27.03 4.14 16.83
N VAL A 741 -25.69 4.23 16.79
CA VAL A 741 -25.00 4.92 15.70
C VAL A 741 -24.59 3.86 14.67
N VAL A 742 -25.20 3.94 13.50
CA VAL A 742 -24.75 3.20 12.32
C VAL A 742 -23.50 3.91 11.79
N PRO A 743 -22.33 3.24 11.77
CA PRO A 743 -21.11 3.87 11.32
C PRO A 743 -21.19 4.25 9.84
N ASP A 744 -20.71 5.45 9.52
CA ASP A 744 -20.43 5.93 8.16
C ASP A 744 -19.04 5.41 7.75
N SER A 745 -19.00 4.66 6.66
CA SER A 745 -17.77 4.09 6.11
C SER A 745 -17.36 4.92 4.91
N ALA A 746 -16.12 5.43 4.91
CA ALA A 746 -15.61 6.16 3.77
C ALA A 746 -15.72 5.30 2.48
N PRO A 747 -16.14 5.88 1.35
CA PRO A 747 -16.15 5.17 0.09
C PRO A 747 -14.77 4.63 -0.24
N ILE A 748 -14.73 3.46 -0.85
CA ILE A 748 -13.49 2.85 -1.32
C ILE A 748 -13.51 2.81 -2.84
N GLY A 749 -12.34 2.63 -3.43
CA GLY A 749 -12.21 2.51 -4.87
C GLY A 749 -10.75 2.37 -5.26
N VAL A 750 -10.54 1.99 -6.51
CA VAL A 750 -9.23 1.88 -7.15
C VAL A 750 -9.34 2.46 -8.56
N VAL A 751 -8.27 3.11 -9.02
CA VAL A 751 -8.08 3.39 -10.45
C VAL A 751 -7.30 2.21 -11.03
N ASP A 752 -7.94 1.40 -11.87
CA ASP A 752 -7.28 0.27 -12.53
C ASP A 752 -6.29 0.78 -13.59
N SER A 753 -6.69 1.83 -14.34
CA SER A 753 -5.83 2.45 -15.34
C SER A 753 -6.17 3.92 -15.54
N MET A 754 -5.14 4.71 -15.86
CA MET A 754 -5.30 6.09 -16.27
C MET A 754 -4.23 6.43 -17.32
N SER A 755 -4.62 6.44 -18.57
CA SER A 755 -3.71 6.57 -19.71
C SER A 755 -4.11 7.73 -20.61
N ALA A 756 -3.11 8.36 -21.22
CA ALA A 756 -3.29 9.40 -22.23
C ALA A 756 -2.78 8.89 -23.56
N SER A 757 -3.64 8.87 -24.59
CA SER A 757 -3.22 8.55 -25.96
C SER A 757 -4.12 9.27 -26.96
N GLY A 758 -3.56 9.70 -28.11
CA GLY A 758 -4.33 10.32 -29.19
C GLY A 758 -5.18 11.52 -28.75
N GLY A 759 -4.69 12.35 -27.83
CA GLY A 759 -5.41 13.51 -27.27
C GLY A 759 -6.57 13.16 -26.32
N THR A 760 -6.65 11.92 -25.85
CA THR A 760 -7.71 11.44 -24.94
C THR A 760 -7.12 10.82 -23.69
N LEU A 761 -7.54 11.32 -22.53
CA LEU A 761 -7.38 10.69 -21.24
C LEU A 761 -8.47 9.62 -21.07
N THR A 762 -8.08 8.38 -20.78
CA THR A 762 -9.00 7.31 -20.37
C THR A 762 -8.69 6.94 -18.92
N VAL A 763 -9.69 6.99 -18.05
CA VAL A 763 -9.58 6.59 -16.64
C VAL A 763 -10.58 5.45 -16.39
N THR A 764 -10.10 4.28 -15.99
CA THR A 764 -10.93 3.13 -15.63
C THR A 764 -10.68 2.75 -14.19
N GLY A 765 -11.71 2.30 -13.51
CA GLY A 765 -11.59 1.88 -12.12
C GLY A 765 -12.87 1.30 -11.59
N TRP A 766 -12.91 1.14 -10.28
CA TRP A 766 -14.13 0.85 -9.53
C TRP A 766 -14.20 1.69 -8.27
N ALA A 767 -15.42 1.96 -7.84
CA ALA A 767 -15.71 2.69 -6.61
C ALA A 767 -16.97 2.08 -6.00
N LEU A 768 -16.95 1.88 -4.68
CA LEU A 768 -18.13 1.47 -3.93
C LEU A 768 -18.17 2.19 -2.59
N ASP A 769 -19.37 2.47 -2.14
CA ASP A 769 -19.63 3.00 -0.81
C ASP A 769 -20.14 1.86 0.08
N PRO A 770 -19.39 1.44 1.12
CA PRO A 770 -19.78 0.30 1.95
C PRO A 770 -21.12 0.45 2.68
N ASP A 771 -21.67 1.66 2.74
CA ASP A 771 -22.91 1.98 3.46
C ASP A 771 -24.17 1.79 2.60
N THR A 772 -23.99 1.49 1.31
CA THR A 772 -25.11 1.27 0.39
C THR A 772 -24.85 0.09 -0.56
N TRP A 773 -25.94 -0.46 -1.08
CA TRP A 773 -25.91 -1.47 -2.14
C TRP A 773 -25.98 -0.84 -3.54
N ALA A 774 -26.24 0.46 -3.63
CA ALA A 774 -26.32 1.19 -4.88
C ALA A 774 -24.94 1.70 -5.31
N SER A 775 -24.72 1.78 -6.63
CA SER A 775 -23.54 2.43 -7.22
C SER A 775 -23.43 3.87 -6.74
N ASN A 776 -22.23 4.29 -6.31
CA ASN A 776 -21.97 5.65 -5.89
C ASN A 776 -21.42 6.52 -7.03
N GLN A 777 -21.34 7.84 -6.81
CA GLN A 777 -20.77 8.75 -7.80
C GLN A 777 -19.23 8.73 -7.74
N VAL A 778 -18.61 8.97 -8.89
CA VAL A 778 -17.17 9.18 -9.03
C VAL A 778 -16.95 10.53 -9.70
N HIS A 779 -16.10 11.37 -9.12
CA HIS A 779 -15.70 12.64 -9.72
C HIS A 779 -14.24 12.57 -10.12
N VAL A 780 -13.93 12.85 -11.38
CA VAL A 780 -12.56 12.94 -11.87
C VAL A 780 -12.27 14.39 -12.22
N TYR A 781 -11.20 14.95 -11.68
CA TYR A 781 -10.75 16.30 -11.97
C TYR A 781 -9.51 16.23 -12.85
N VAL A 782 -9.55 16.88 -14.03
CA VAL A 782 -8.41 17.03 -14.94
C VAL A 782 -8.06 18.52 -14.99
N ASP A 783 -6.89 18.88 -14.47
CA ASP A 783 -6.44 20.27 -14.30
C ASP A 783 -7.47 21.19 -13.63
N GLY A 784 -8.20 20.64 -12.65
CA GLY A 784 -9.27 21.34 -11.94
C GLY A 784 -10.63 21.36 -12.64
N VAL A 785 -10.76 20.81 -13.85
CA VAL A 785 -12.05 20.60 -14.54
C VAL A 785 -12.65 19.26 -14.10
N GLY A 786 -13.81 19.32 -13.44
CA GLY A 786 -14.48 18.13 -12.89
C GLY A 786 -15.42 17.42 -13.88
N TYR A 787 -15.35 16.10 -13.89
CA TYR A 787 -16.22 15.17 -14.61
C TYR A 787 -16.91 14.24 -13.61
N GLY A 788 -18.24 14.30 -13.53
CA GLY A 788 -19.03 13.42 -12.66
C GLY A 788 -19.61 12.23 -13.43
N LEU A 789 -19.43 11.02 -12.91
CA LEU A 789 -20.01 9.79 -13.42
C LEU A 789 -20.54 8.89 -12.28
N VAL A 790 -21.32 7.88 -12.62
CA VAL A 790 -21.80 6.85 -11.68
C VAL A 790 -20.98 5.59 -11.91
N ALA A 791 -20.55 4.93 -10.85
CA ALA A 791 -19.82 3.67 -10.94
C ALA A 791 -20.77 2.48 -11.16
N ASP A 792 -21.50 2.44 -12.28
CA ASP A 792 -22.52 1.43 -12.56
C ASP A 792 -22.09 0.30 -13.51
N GLY A 793 -20.81 0.26 -13.88
CA GLY A 793 -20.19 -0.78 -14.69
C GLY A 793 -20.02 -2.12 -13.95
N GLU A 794 -19.99 -3.23 -14.70
CA GLU A 794 -19.91 -4.57 -14.14
C GLU A 794 -18.50 -4.95 -13.65
N ARG A 795 -18.42 -5.38 -12.39
CA ARG A 795 -17.23 -5.84 -11.65
C ARG A 795 -17.57 -7.04 -10.77
N PRO A 796 -17.72 -8.25 -11.35
CA PRO A 796 -18.00 -9.46 -10.58
C PRO A 796 -16.89 -9.82 -9.58
N ASP A 797 -15.65 -9.43 -9.89
CA ASP A 797 -14.47 -9.52 -9.02
C ASP A 797 -14.65 -8.70 -7.72
N VAL A 798 -15.07 -7.44 -7.85
CA VAL A 798 -15.40 -6.57 -6.70
C VAL A 798 -16.59 -7.13 -5.92
N ALA A 799 -17.60 -7.66 -6.62
CA ALA A 799 -18.75 -8.29 -5.99
C ALA A 799 -18.39 -9.53 -5.16
N ALA A 800 -17.43 -10.33 -5.61
CA ALA A 800 -16.99 -11.55 -4.91
C ALA A 800 -16.30 -11.23 -3.58
N VAL A 801 -15.50 -10.15 -3.53
CA VAL A 801 -14.78 -9.72 -2.34
C VAL A 801 -15.70 -9.00 -1.35
N TYR A 802 -16.52 -8.06 -1.82
CA TYR A 802 -17.26 -7.13 -0.96
C TYR A 802 -18.75 -7.48 -0.82
N GLY A 803 -19.27 -8.43 -1.60
CA GLY A 803 -20.64 -8.94 -1.49
C GLY A 803 -21.74 -7.91 -1.82
N ARG A 804 -21.42 -6.81 -2.51
CA ARG A 804 -22.31 -5.65 -2.71
C ARG A 804 -22.89 -5.50 -4.13
N GLY A 805 -22.98 -6.61 -4.87
CA GLY A 805 -23.35 -6.61 -6.29
C GLY A 805 -22.19 -6.17 -7.20
N SER A 806 -22.33 -6.34 -8.51
CA SER A 806 -21.26 -6.11 -9.49
C SER A 806 -21.23 -4.70 -10.07
N LYS A 807 -22.25 -3.87 -9.85
CA LYS A 807 -22.36 -2.55 -10.48
C LYS A 807 -21.57 -1.48 -9.74
N HIS A 808 -20.24 -1.56 -9.82
CA HIS A 808 -19.30 -0.67 -9.12
C HIS A 808 -18.12 -0.20 -10.00
N GLY A 809 -18.11 -0.53 -11.29
CA GLY A 809 -17.08 -0.12 -12.24
C GLY A 809 -17.36 1.25 -12.88
N TYR A 810 -16.31 1.96 -13.28
CA TYR A 810 -16.43 3.23 -14.01
C TYR A 810 -15.39 3.38 -15.11
N THR A 811 -15.71 4.19 -16.14
CA THR A 811 -14.78 4.57 -17.21
C THR A 811 -15.07 6.00 -17.66
N LEU A 812 -14.09 6.88 -17.52
CA LEU A 812 -14.10 8.23 -18.09
C LEU A 812 -13.24 8.27 -19.36
N ARG A 813 -13.72 9.00 -20.37
CA ARG A 813 -12.90 9.46 -21.49
C ARG A 813 -13.01 10.98 -21.59
N ALA A 814 -11.89 11.68 -21.49
CA ALA A 814 -11.84 13.14 -21.51
C ALA A 814 -10.76 13.64 -22.50
N PRO A 815 -11.01 14.70 -23.27
CA PRO A 815 -9.99 15.27 -24.17
C PRO A 815 -8.90 15.99 -23.36
N ILE A 816 -7.64 15.77 -23.72
CA ILE A 816 -6.46 16.46 -23.15
C ILE A 816 -5.48 16.84 -24.26
N GLY A 817 -4.69 17.88 -24.01
CA GLY A 817 -3.64 18.31 -24.95
C GLY A 817 -2.32 17.59 -24.70
N PRO A 818 -1.27 17.86 -25.50
CA PRO A 818 0.09 17.49 -25.15
C PRO A 818 0.54 18.21 -23.87
N GLY A 819 1.30 17.51 -23.04
CA GLY A 819 1.82 18.04 -21.78
C GLY A 819 1.39 17.25 -20.54
N ALA A 820 1.79 17.77 -19.38
CA ALA A 820 1.48 17.18 -18.08
C ALA A 820 0.12 17.67 -17.58
N HIS A 821 -0.77 16.74 -17.29
CA HIS A 821 -2.12 16.98 -16.79
C HIS A 821 -2.29 16.36 -15.39
N GLY A 822 -2.71 17.16 -14.42
CA GLY A 822 -3.04 16.68 -13.08
C GLY A 822 -4.42 16.04 -13.06
N VAL A 823 -4.50 14.75 -12.71
CA VAL A 823 -5.75 14.00 -12.69
C VAL A 823 -6.00 13.45 -11.29
N CYS A 824 -7.14 13.79 -10.71
CA CYS A 824 -7.55 13.33 -9.37
C CYS A 824 -8.93 12.67 -9.42
N VAL A 825 -9.04 11.44 -8.91
CA VAL A 825 -10.27 10.66 -8.88
C VAL A 825 -10.80 10.58 -7.46
N PHE A 826 -12.05 10.95 -7.26
CA PHE A 826 -12.76 10.89 -5.99
C PHE A 826 -13.94 9.94 -6.07
N SER A 827 -14.06 9.06 -5.08
CA SER A 827 -15.26 8.27 -4.81
C SER A 827 -16.15 9.08 -3.88
N ILE A 828 -17.38 9.35 -4.30
CA ILE A 828 -18.29 10.27 -3.62
C ILE A 828 -19.15 9.49 -2.62
N ASN A 829 -19.20 10.00 -1.39
CA ASN A 829 -19.97 9.40 -0.31
C ASN A 829 -21.47 9.64 -0.55
N THR A 830 -22.27 8.58 -0.40
CA THR A 830 -23.72 8.61 -0.57
C THR A 830 -24.46 9.07 0.69
N ALA A 831 -23.79 9.07 1.84
CA ALA A 831 -24.21 9.65 3.11
C ALA A 831 -23.55 11.01 3.39
N ALA A 832 -23.84 11.59 4.56
CA ALA A 832 -23.22 12.85 5.00
C ALA A 832 -21.82 12.57 5.57
N GLY A 833 -20.84 12.44 4.69
CA GLY A 833 -19.45 12.14 5.02
C GLY A 833 -18.46 12.65 3.97
N ASP A 834 -17.16 12.47 4.24
CA ASP A 834 -16.10 12.90 3.33
C ASP A 834 -16.04 12.01 2.08
N ASN A 835 -15.77 12.63 0.93
CA ASN A 835 -15.44 11.91 -0.29
C ASN A 835 -14.01 11.37 -0.20
N THR A 836 -13.80 10.17 -0.72
CA THR A 836 -12.47 9.56 -0.71
C THR A 836 -11.71 9.96 -1.96
N LEU A 837 -10.53 10.58 -1.81
CA LEU A 837 -9.57 10.66 -2.90
C LEU A 837 -9.03 9.25 -3.16
N VAL A 838 -9.41 8.66 -4.29
CA VAL A 838 -8.98 7.33 -4.71
C VAL A 838 -7.53 7.39 -5.17
N GLU A 839 -7.23 8.32 -6.08
CA GLU A 839 -5.88 8.52 -6.61
C GLU A 839 -5.75 9.94 -7.18
N CYS A 840 -4.58 10.57 -6.99
CA CYS A 840 -4.16 11.74 -7.76
C CYS A 840 -2.82 11.43 -8.42
N ARG A 841 -2.73 11.61 -9.75
CA ARG A 841 -1.45 11.51 -10.46
C ARG A 841 -1.34 12.49 -11.60
N THR A 842 -0.12 12.74 -12.05
CA THR A 842 0.13 13.48 -13.29
C THR A 842 0.21 12.50 -14.44
N VAL A 843 -0.57 12.73 -15.49
CA VAL A 843 -0.47 11.99 -16.76
C VAL A 843 0.20 12.90 -17.77
N VAL A 844 1.22 12.39 -18.45
CA VAL A 844 1.91 13.14 -19.51
C VAL A 844 1.50 12.57 -20.86
N LEU A 845 0.91 13.39 -21.71
CA LEU A 845 0.77 13.09 -23.13
C LEU A 845 1.99 13.69 -23.86
N THR A 846 2.93 12.84 -24.27
CA THR A 846 4.10 13.24 -25.06
C THR A 846 3.73 13.45 -26.52
N ASP A 847 4.14 14.59 -27.06
CA ASP A 847 4.10 14.95 -28.48
C ASP A 847 5.09 14.06 -29.25
N ALA A 848 4.58 13.24 -30.18
CA ALA A 848 5.37 12.39 -31.04
C ALA A 848 5.95 13.20 -32.21
N LEU A 849 7.27 13.09 -32.42
CA LEU A 849 7.90 13.78 -33.55
C LEU A 849 7.33 13.29 -34.89
N PRO A 850 7.17 14.17 -35.88
CA PRO A 850 6.78 13.78 -37.23
C PRO A 850 7.70 12.70 -37.79
N ILE A 851 7.14 11.80 -38.58
CA ILE A 851 7.89 10.78 -39.29
C ILE A 851 7.70 10.97 -40.80
N GLY A 852 8.65 10.52 -41.59
CA GLY A 852 8.54 10.60 -43.04
C GLY A 852 9.69 9.93 -43.74
N VAL A 853 9.52 9.70 -45.03
CA VAL A 853 10.54 9.10 -45.90
C VAL A 853 10.58 9.86 -47.22
N VAL A 854 11.80 10.01 -47.76
CA VAL A 854 11.99 10.45 -49.14
C VAL A 854 12.00 9.22 -50.05
N ASP A 855 10.97 9.07 -50.88
CA ASP A 855 10.85 7.95 -51.81
C ASP A 855 11.84 8.09 -52.98
N SER A 856 12.01 9.31 -53.51
CA SER A 856 12.90 9.53 -54.64
C SER A 856 13.44 10.96 -54.72
N ALA A 857 14.66 11.06 -55.25
CA ALA A 857 15.30 12.30 -55.67
C ALA A 857 15.82 12.12 -57.10
N THR A 858 15.08 12.62 -58.09
CA THR A 858 15.37 12.39 -59.51
C THR A 858 15.77 13.69 -60.21
N THR A 859 16.73 13.60 -61.13
CA THR A 859 17.17 14.74 -61.94
C THR A 859 16.81 14.54 -63.41
N SER A 860 16.40 15.64 -64.04
CA SER A 860 16.26 15.79 -65.49
C SER A 860 16.99 17.08 -65.90
N PRO A 861 17.27 17.31 -67.19
CA PRO A 861 17.98 18.53 -67.62
C PRO A 861 17.36 19.79 -67.03
N GLY A 862 18.11 20.46 -66.15
CA GLY A 862 17.72 21.68 -65.45
C GLY A 862 16.66 21.55 -64.34
N THR A 863 16.29 20.35 -63.87
CA THR A 863 15.28 20.16 -62.79
C THR A 863 15.60 19.00 -61.83
N LEU A 864 15.45 19.24 -60.53
CA LEU A 864 15.40 18.24 -59.46
C LEU A 864 13.94 18.03 -59.02
N THR A 865 13.49 16.78 -58.93
CA THR A 865 12.19 16.40 -58.37
C THR A 865 12.40 15.49 -57.15
N LEU A 866 11.81 15.90 -56.02
CA LEU A 866 11.83 15.19 -54.75
C LEU A 866 10.40 14.68 -54.45
N THR A 867 10.25 13.39 -54.17
CA THR A 867 8.97 12.78 -53.76
C THR A 867 9.15 12.05 -52.46
N GLY A 868 8.13 12.05 -51.62
CA GLY A 868 8.16 11.38 -50.33
C GLY A 868 6.81 11.43 -49.64
N TRP A 869 6.82 11.08 -48.36
CA TRP A 869 5.68 11.26 -47.46
C TRP A 869 6.16 11.74 -46.09
N ALA A 870 5.29 12.43 -45.38
CA ALA A 870 5.48 12.86 -44.00
C ALA A 870 4.13 12.88 -43.29
N LEU A 871 4.10 12.40 -42.06
CA LEU A 871 2.94 12.46 -41.17
C LEU A 871 3.41 12.77 -39.76
N ASP A 872 2.53 13.34 -38.96
CA ASP A 872 2.73 13.51 -37.53
C ASP A 872 1.81 12.50 -36.81
N PRO A 873 2.36 11.59 -35.99
CA PRO A 873 1.56 10.55 -35.32
C PRO A 873 0.41 11.11 -34.45
N ASP A 874 0.50 12.38 -34.04
CA ASP A 874 -0.47 13.06 -33.18
C ASP A 874 -1.67 13.64 -33.94
N THR A 875 -1.66 13.63 -35.28
CA THR A 875 -2.77 14.15 -36.08
C THR A 875 -3.07 13.31 -37.32
N SER A 876 -4.34 13.27 -37.71
CA SER A 876 -4.77 12.73 -39.01
C SER A 876 -4.77 13.79 -40.12
N SER A 877 -4.44 15.03 -39.79
CA SER A 877 -4.33 16.12 -40.76
C SER A 877 -2.98 16.06 -41.48
N PRO A 878 -2.92 16.39 -42.79
CA PRO A 878 -1.65 16.50 -43.50
C PRO A 878 -0.71 17.52 -42.83
N VAL A 879 0.58 17.20 -42.75
CA VAL A 879 1.59 18.07 -42.13
C VAL A 879 2.39 18.87 -43.15
N ASP A 880 2.99 19.97 -42.70
CA ASP A 880 3.89 20.76 -43.52
C ASP A 880 5.27 20.11 -43.64
N VAL A 881 5.88 20.28 -44.79
CA VAL A 881 7.20 19.79 -45.17
C VAL A 881 8.02 20.95 -45.71
N HIS A 882 9.18 21.16 -45.12
CA HIS A 882 10.14 22.18 -45.55
C HIS A 882 11.26 21.53 -46.36
N VAL A 883 11.31 21.86 -47.65
CA VAL A 883 12.32 21.36 -48.60
C VAL A 883 13.36 22.46 -48.83
N TYR A 884 14.62 22.16 -48.53
CA TYR A 884 15.77 23.02 -48.75
C TYR A 884 16.61 22.48 -49.89
N VAL A 885 16.97 23.32 -50.86
CA VAL A 885 17.92 22.97 -51.93
C VAL A 885 18.97 24.08 -52.02
N ASP A 886 20.25 23.73 -51.86
CA ASP A 886 21.38 24.65 -51.69
C ASP A 886 21.12 25.75 -50.63
N GLY A 887 20.50 25.36 -49.52
CA GLY A 887 20.16 26.27 -48.42
C GLY A 887 18.94 27.18 -48.68
N VAL A 888 18.28 27.09 -49.84
CA VAL A 888 17.03 27.82 -50.12
C VAL A 888 15.83 26.93 -49.83
N GLY A 889 15.03 27.31 -48.83
CA GLY A 889 13.87 26.57 -48.34
C GLY A 889 12.54 26.95 -49.01
N VAL A 890 11.64 25.98 -49.13
CA VAL A 890 10.22 26.16 -49.46
C VAL A 890 9.37 25.26 -48.57
N ALA A 891 8.22 25.76 -48.13
CA ALA A 891 7.23 25.00 -47.37
C ALA A 891 6.13 24.48 -48.30
N LEU A 892 5.69 23.24 -48.09
CA LEU A 892 4.57 22.62 -48.80
C LEU A 892 3.89 21.61 -47.87
N THR A 893 2.58 21.43 -48.01
CA THR A 893 1.82 20.47 -47.20
C THR A 893 1.84 19.09 -47.85
N ALA A 894 2.09 18.03 -47.08
CA ALA A 894 2.14 16.65 -47.53
C ALA A 894 0.74 16.06 -47.76
N SER A 895 -0.10 16.70 -48.57
CA SER A 895 -1.51 16.32 -48.74
C SER A 895 -1.80 15.35 -49.90
N THR A 896 -0.77 14.76 -50.51
CA THR A 896 -0.93 13.83 -51.65
C THR A 896 -1.34 12.45 -51.14
N SER A 897 -2.20 11.74 -51.87
CA SER A 897 -2.68 10.42 -51.44
C SER A 897 -1.55 9.37 -51.43
N ARG A 898 -1.42 8.68 -50.30
CA ARG A 898 -0.55 7.54 -50.00
C ARG A 898 -1.31 6.50 -49.17
N PRO A 899 -2.20 5.72 -49.80
CA PRO A 899 -3.00 4.69 -49.10
C PRO A 899 -2.14 3.62 -48.42
N ASP A 900 -0.94 3.37 -48.95
CA ASP A 900 0.07 2.51 -48.34
C ASP A 900 0.54 3.04 -46.98
N VAL A 901 0.76 4.35 -46.87
CA VAL A 901 1.10 5.02 -45.59
C VAL A 901 -0.12 5.05 -44.66
N GLY A 902 -1.30 5.36 -45.21
CA GLY A 902 -2.57 5.38 -44.46
C GLY A 902 -2.91 4.03 -43.81
N ALA A 903 -2.67 2.92 -44.53
CA ALA A 903 -2.91 1.57 -44.03
C ALA A 903 -1.95 1.17 -42.89
N VAL A 904 -0.69 1.60 -42.94
CA VAL A 904 0.31 1.27 -41.92
C VAL A 904 0.11 2.08 -40.64
N TYR A 905 -0.17 3.38 -40.76
CA TYR A 905 -0.18 4.28 -39.59
C TYR A 905 -1.59 4.65 -39.10
N GLY A 906 -2.64 4.31 -39.84
CA GLY A 906 -4.03 4.55 -39.43
C GLY A 906 -4.38 6.03 -39.26
N ARG A 907 -3.74 6.93 -40.01
CA ARG A 907 -3.92 8.40 -39.95
C ARG A 907 -4.55 9.00 -41.22
N GLY A 908 -5.21 8.17 -42.03
CA GLY A 908 -5.77 8.58 -43.33
C GLY A 908 -4.71 8.61 -44.45
N ASP A 909 -5.13 8.84 -45.69
CA ASP A 909 -4.25 8.63 -46.86
C ASP A 909 -3.48 9.89 -47.28
N GLN A 910 -3.75 11.07 -46.72
CA GLN A 910 -3.23 12.34 -47.24
C GLN A 910 -1.89 12.75 -46.60
N HIS A 911 -0.84 11.99 -46.88
CA HIS A 911 0.49 12.18 -46.25
C HIS A 911 1.67 12.28 -47.24
N GLY A 912 1.42 12.30 -48.55
CA GLY A 912 2.45 12.36 -49.59
C GLY A 912 2.83 13.78 -50.02
N PHE A 913 4.07 13.97 -50.46
CA PHE A 913 4.55 15.22 -51.04
C PHE A 913 5.34 15.03 -52.33
N THR A 914 5.39 16.10 -53.15
CA THR A 914 6.24 16.19 -54.34
C THR A 914 6.69 17.63 -54.54
N HIS A 915 7.99 17.84 -54.73
CA HIS A 915 8.58 19.15 -55.00
C HIS A 915 9.51 19.10 -56.20
N ALA A 916 9.30 19.98 -57.19
CA ALA A 916 10.19 20.12 -58.35
C ALA A 916 10.82 21.52 -58.38
N ARG A 917 12.15 21.59 -58.51
CA ARG A 917 12.92 22.84 -58.55
C ARG A 917 13.82 22.90 -59.77
N ARG A 918 13.76 24.02 -60.50
CA ARG A 918 14.71 24.30 -61.58
C ARG A 918 16.08 24.67 -61.02
N LEU A 919 17.12 24.05 -61.55
CA LEU A 919 18.49 24.19 -61.10
C LEU A 919 19.44 24.32 -62.30
N GLY A 920 20.61 24.91 -62.08
CA GLY A 920 21.68 24.91 -63.09
C GLY A 920 22.27 23.50 -63.27
N ALA A 921 23.05 23.29 -64.34
CA ALA A 921 23.83 22.06 -64.46
C ALA A 921 24.94 22.05 -63.40
N GLY A 922 25.12 20.93 -62.70
CA GLY A 922 26.13 20.79 -61.64
C GLY A 922 25.62 20.11 -60.37
N PRO A 923 26.47 20.05 -59.33
CA PRO A 923 26.14 19.42 -58.05
C PRO A 923 25.24 20.33 -57.21
N HIS A 924 24.23 19.74 -56.58
CA HIS A 924 23.27 20.40 -55.69
C HIS A 924 23.02 19.56 -54.44
N SER A 925 22.82 20.20 -53.29
CA SER A 925 22.44 19.52 -52.03
C SER A 925 20.98 19.81 -51.67
N TRP A 926 20.33 18.87 -51.00
CA TRP A 926 18.96 19.04 -50.55
C TRP A 926 18.73 18.40 -49.18
N CYS A 927 17.78 18.96 -48.42
CA CYS A 927 17.30 18.44 -47.13
C CYS A 927 15.80 18.66 -47.01
N ILE A 928 15.08 17.73 -46.40
CA ILE A 928 13.63 17.78 -46.20
C ILE A 928 13.34 17.61 -44.73
N HIS A 929 12.56 18.52 -44.15
CA HIS A 929 12.07 18.45 -42.77
C HIS A 929 10.55 18.32 -42.74
N ALA A 930 10.03 17.38 -41.97
CA ALA A 930 8.62 17.34 -41.59
C ALA A 930 8.41 18.24 -40.37
N ILE A 931 7.34 19.02 -40.39
CA ILE A 931 7.04 20.04 -39.37
C ILE A 931 5.98 19.52 -38.41
N GLY A 932 6.28 19.61 -37.12
CA GLY A 932 5.38 19.19 -36.04
C GLY A 932 4.06 19.95 -36.06
N ALA A 933 2.96 19.24 -35.85
CA ALA A 933 1.67 19.85 -35.64
C ALA A 933 1.69 20.67 -34.33
N ALA A 934 0.87 21.73 -34.26
CA ALA A 934 0.64 22.53 -33.04
C ALA A 934 1.87 23.07 -32.28
N GLY A 935 3.04 23.18 -32.92
CA GLY A 935 4.27 23.68 -32.30
C GLY A 935 5.21 22.59 -31.76
N GLY A 936 4.95 21.33 -32.10
CA GLY A 936 5.82 20.18 -31.85
C GLY A 936 7.19 20.26 -32.53
N GLY A 937 8.07 19.33 -32.16
CA GLY A 937 9.42 19.24 -32.74
C GLY A 937 9.39 18.90 -34.25
N ASN A 938 10.44 19.30 -34.98
CA ASN A 938 10.56 19.01 -36.42
C ASN A 938 11.52 17.83 -36.66
N THR A 939 11.21 16.99 -37.64
CA THR A 939 12.04 15.84 -38.00
C THR A 939 12.74 16.04 -39.33
N LEU A 940 14.04 15.77 -39.42
CA LEU A 940 14.74 15.67 -40.70
C LEU A 940 14.34 14.36 -41.37
N VAL A 941 13.53 14.45 -42.42
CA VAL A 941 13.01 13.31 -43.21
C VAL A 941 14.10 12.73 -44.12
N GLY A 942 15.02 13.57 -44.60
CA GLY A 942 16.17 13.09 -45.36
C GLY A 942 16.98 14.22 -45.96
N CYS A 943 18.27 13.97 -46.21
CA CYS A 943 19.15 14.85 -46.96
C CYS A 943 19.90 14.05 -48.02
N GLY A 944 20.28 14.71 -49.10
CA GLY A 944 21.06 14.10 -50.18
C GLY A 944 21.78 15.11 -51.05
N SER A 945 22.50 14.58 -52.02
CA SER A 945 23.12 15.38 -53.09
C SER A 945 22.80 14.75 -54.44
N VAL A 946 22.66 15.59 -55.46
CA VAL A 946 22.37 15.17 -56.83
C VAL A 946 23.24 15.97 -57.80
N VAL A 947 23.47 15.42 -58.99
CA VAL A 947 24.05 16.17 -60.10
C VAL A 947 22.96 16.37 -61.14
N VAL A 948 22.66 17.63 -61.43
CA VAL A 948 21.69 17.99 -62.47
C VAL A 948 22.43 18.01 -63.81
N PRO A 949 22.02 17.18 -64.78
CA PRO A 949 22.70 17.04 -66.07
C PRO A 949 22.49 18.23 -67.01
#